data_AF-A0A6N2R3I9-F1
#
_entry.id   AF-A0A6N2R3I9-F1
#
_cell.length_a   1.000
_cell.length_b   1.000
_cell.length_c   1.000
_cell.angle_alpha   90.00
_cell.angle_beta   90.00
_cell.angle_gamma   90.00
#
_symmetry.space_group_name_H-M   'P 1'
#
loop_
_entity.id
_entity.type
_entity.pdbx_description
1 polymer ?
#
loop_
_entity_poly.entity_id
_entity_poly.type
_entity_poly.pdbx_seq_one_letter_code
_entity_poly.pdbx_strand_id
1 'polypeptide(L)'
;MKTGKRKNQKYISAMLIAAISVGNVTGVLAEPVNTVAVSKEQGSEVLETAVPTENQEISIVRGESLQLDKPESFSENVTWSAKFLKKDGTFLRNAGYSKIKRELKEGETDGTRKAGDASAEHLLKVEADENGNAVITGENKGNVVVVAQDDQGKTAQWKVEILYQSPSKLPSATAEDYGKIRQAWKESLIGKDLVSEEGGAEVLEEINQEAEALWNAYVYKGQEECGGIPWAEDEGAKGNKNIPYEDDAVEFRVSFKKVLSMCKAYAAEGGALYQNQDMLKDITNILDFLCGSCYTAKSQTDNWWTWEIGIPKDLIPALILIYDGLTEEQVMAYTETLYFFQPDPFHEGVINTASTHGQGYREAQGANIIDCSTTAVGLGALREDNELVYLGMLASSQTFVIQNVEDSAQIAANGYNSGFYPDGSYLDHIKVPYLGAYGIEFMKGGAKIPSLLAGTPWKYPEQVQDNLESYIVEGFGNGMYQGMMLDCLKGRSVSRPASSNQAAGREAMMIILQIVDSFSQEAKETTLSALKAWLEEDEGFIDSFVGAENMAIKKKAKEILEDTSIQSNVAPIHKSYPLMDRAVHRTEDYLFALSMYSERIQNTEIMNDENRFGWHQNNGMTYIYDEDKQYTENYWNTVNPLRLPGTTVVPVNIGTGKPDGSGFAQGGDFCSKESWVGGTSIGNYGVSGMSFSGETQGIAGDAPVSYAPDLKGKKSWFMFDDEIVCLGAGITNKNMELPVETTIENKKLRKDGSNQLLVNGEKTEIPVKEANVKELVERTADISGTSFEQVNWAHLEGNQSVGTGYYFPEENTEIQVRRGQTTGSWKDVGTFEGESTENYLEMWVDHGQNPENASYSYVLLPETSAEETENYAQAPKVTILENSSEVQAVRHETLKITGINFWQEQGGSIDGITSDKAASVMLQETEQGTVKVSVSDPTMKNKGNVQLTLEEEIADCIQLDENVTCEKTENGAVLTFAMAGTNGAASMAELQLVPPVTPQPEEPETPQKPENPEEPSTPEIQETDMLVNKEHGVKLTGEGLTSDMQLSVEKLDKKHADVKLMEKEISKKQQLDNPIEIQLLKDGKEIALPHKAELQLPVSEKYNGKEVVVLSCDNENVKKLKGKVKDGFVSVEVESLNSFGTVLDKAVSSGVDKVKTGDETPLVMLSVMFVVGGTLFVVLKRKKKA
;
A
#
# COMPACT_ATOMS: atom_id res chain seq x y z
N MET A 1 3.92 -51.50 -5.59
CA MET A 1 5.35 -51.75 -5.92
C MET A 1 5.69 -51.05 -7.24
N LYS A 2 6.74 -50.19 -7.21
CA LYS A 2 7.50 -49.54 -8.31
C LYS A 2 6.72 -48.56 -9.23
N THR A 3 6.64 -47.25 -8.88
CA THR A 3 7.56 -46.10 -9.20
C THR A 3 7.45 -45.65 -10.67
N GLY A 4 6.98 -44.46 -11.06
CA GLY A 4 6.84 -43.17 -10.39
C GLY A 4 8.02 -42.24 -10.71
N LYS A 5 7.92 -41.36 -11.73
CA LYS A 5 8.84 -40.22 -11.96
C LYS A 5 8.18 -39.08 -12.77
N ARG A 6 7.86 -38.01 -12.03
CA ARG A 6 8.06 -36.55 -12.27
C ARG A 6 7.79 -35.97 -13.67
N LYS A 7 6.63 -35.32 -13.81
CA LYS A 7 6.41 -34.12 -14.64
C LYS A 7 6.02 -32.97 -13.71
N ASN A 8 6.99 -32.18 -13.24
CA ASN A 8 6.78 -30.92 -12.52
C ASN A 8 8.05 -30.08 -12.71
N GLN A 9 8.17 -29.35 -13.81
CA GLN A 9 9.25 -28.36 -14.00
C GLN A 9 9.00 -27.32 -15.11
N LYS A 10 7.73 -26.96 -15.38
CA LYS A 10 7.37 -25.86 -16.30
C LYS A 10 6.74 -24.64 -15.62
N TYR A 11 6.68 -24.60 -14.28
CA TYR A 11 5.82 -23.68 -13.54
C TYR A 11 6.44 -22.35 -13.09
N ILE A 12 7.63 -21.96 -13.56
CA ILE A 12 8.26 -20.69 -13.13
C ILE A 12 8.45 -19.67 -14.28
N SER A 13 8.30 -20.05 -15.55
CA SER A 13 8.57 -19.14 -16.68
C SER A 13 7.32 -18.55 -17.36
N ALA A 14 6.10 -18.88 -16.91
CA ALA A 14 4.88 -18.38 -17.53
C ALA A 14 4.36 -17.05 -16.93
N MET A 15 4.76 -16.71 -15.70
CA MET A 15 4.34 -15.44 -15.06
C MET A 15 4.97 -14.19 -15.70
N LEU A 16 6.05 -14.32 -16.47
CA LEU A 16 6.75 -13.18 -17.07
C LEU A 16 6.28 -12.81 -18.50
N ILE A 17 5.43 -13.61 -19.15
CA ILE A 17 5.17 -13.46 -20.60
C ILE A 17 3.80 -12.83 -20.91
N ALA A 18 2.86 -12.78 -19.96
CA ALA A 18 1.53 -12.20 -20.20
C ALA A 18 1.47 -10.65 -20.19
N ALA A 19 2.54 -9.95 -19.79
CA ALA A 19 2.59 -8.49 -19.79
C ALA A 19 2.95 -7.87 -21.16
N ILE A 20 3.07 -8.67 -22.22
CA ILE A 20 3.55 -8.21 -23.54
C ILE A 20 2.49 -8.46 -24.60
N SER A 21 1.36 -7.76 -24.55
CA SER A 21 0.65 -7.38 -25.77
C SER A 21 -0.44 -6.32 -25.54
N VAL A 22 -0.37 -5.28 -26.38
CA VAL A 22 -1.39 -4.29 -26.76
C VAL A 22 -1.47 -3.03 -25.87
N GLY A 23 -1.00 -1.91 -26.42
CA GLY A 23 -1.29 -0.58 -25.88
C GLY A 23 -0.37 0.54 -26.35
N ASN A 24 -0.18 0.74 -27.67
CA ASN A 24 0.27 2.04 -28.17
C ASN A 24 -0.84 3.07 -27.89
N VAL A 25 -0.75 3.78 -26.77
CA VAL A 25 -1.51 5.00 -26.51
C VAL A 25 -0.49 6.07 -26.16
N THR A 26 -0.41 7.09 -27.01
CA THR A 26 0.37 8.30 -26.78
C THR A 26 -0.20 9.02 -25.55
N GLY A 27 0.36 8.72 -24.37
CA GLY A 27 0.09 9.47 -23.15
C GLY A 27 0.67 10.87 -23.26
N VAL A 28 -0.17 11.86 -22.97
CA VAL A 28 0.25 13.25 -22.74
C VAL A 28 1.23 13.22 -21.57
N LEU A 29 2.45 13.65 -21.84
CA LEU A 29 3.55 13.77 -20.90
C LEU A 29 3.08 14.52 -19.64
N ALA A 30 3.26 13.89 -18.46
CA ALA A 30 3.35 14.64 -17.22
C ALA A 30 4.45 15.69 -17.39
N GLU A 31 4.13 16.97 -17.20
CA GLU A 31 5.11 18.03 -17.32
C GLU A 31 6.26 17.80 -16.33
N PRO A 32 7.53 17.84 -16.77
CA PRO A 32 8.65 17.79 -15.86
C PRO A 32 8.61 19.02 -14.96
N VAL A 33 8.71 18.81 -13.65
CA VAL A 33 8.88 19.87 -12.66
C VAL A 33 10.07 20.75 -13.08
N ASN A 34 9.76 21.94 -13.58
CA ASN A 34 10.66 23.03 -13.98
C ASN A 34 11.96 22.61 -14.69
N THR A 35 11.86 22.21 -15.95
CA THR A 35 12.90 22.57 -16.93
C THR A 35 12.86 24.09 -17.10
N VAL A 36 13.79 24.80 -16.44
CA VAL A 36 14.13 26.17 -16.82
C VAL A 36 14.49 26.13 -18.30
N ALA A 37 13.72 26.82 -19.14
CA ALA A 37 14.07 27.03 -20.54
C ALA A 37 15.41 27.76 -20.59
N VAL A 38 16.51 27.01 -20.72
CA VAL A 38 17.80 27.57 -21.10
C VAL A 38 17.63 28.05 -22.52
N SER A 39 17.64 29.37 -22.68
CA SER A 39 17.76 30.04 -23.96
C SER A 39 18.82 29.35 -24.81
N LYS A 40 18.44 28.93 -26.03
CA LYS A 40 19.36 28.56 -27.10
C LYS A 40 20.33 29.71 -27.34
N GLU A 41 21.46 29.69 -26.65
CA GLU A 41 22.73 30.37 -26.93
C GLU A 41 23.66 30.08 -25.75
N GLN A 42 24.10 28.82 -25.62
CA GLN A 42 25.33 28.51 -24.91
C GLN A 42 26.25 27.85 -25.92
N GLY A 43 27.32 28.55 -26.27
CA GLY A 43 28.40 28.00 -27.08
C GLY A 43 28.94 26.76 -26.40
N SER A 44 29.21 25.72 -27.20
CA SER A 44 29.99 24.57 -26.77
C SER A 44 31.36 25.05 -26.31
N GLU A 45 31.55 25.22 -25.00
CA GLU A 45 32.90 25.25 -24.45
C GLU A 45 33.44 23.82 -24.52
N VAL A 46 34.16 23.54 -25.60
CA VAL A 46 35.07 22.40 -25.68
C VAL A 46 36.09 22.61 -24.58
N LEU A 47 36.03 21.82 -23.51
CA LEU A 47 37.06 21.78 -22.49
C LEU A 47 38.41 21.51 -23.17
N GLU A 48 39.37 22.44 -23.07
CA GLU A 48 40.77 22.24 -23.48
C GLU A 48 41.39 21.13 -22.61
N THR A 49 41.08 19.88 -22.96
CA THR A 49 41.74 18.68 -22.47
C THR A 49 42.72 18.24 -23.54
N ALA A 50 43.87 17.69 -23.13
CA ALA A 50 44.85 17.14 -24.07
C ALA A 50 44.18 16.05 -24.91
N VAL A 51 44.33 16.13 -26.24
CA VAL A 51 43.70 15.19 -27.18
C VAL A 51 44.13 13.75 -26.84
N PRO A 52 43.19 12.83 -26.59
CA PRO A 52 43.52 11.47 -26.22
C PRO A 52 44.27 10.72 -27.34
N THR A 53 45.38 10.08 -26.99
CA THR A 53 46.14 9.24 -27.93
C THR A 53 45.50 7.86 -28.12
N GLU A 54 45.82 7.17 -29.22
CA GLU A 54 45.30 5.83 -29.53
C GLU A 54 45.49 4.84 -28.34
N ASN A 55 44.46 4.03 -28.04
CA ASN A 55 44.35 3.11 -26.90
C ASN A 55 44.29 3.76 -25.50
N GLN A 56 44.13 5.07 -25.40
CA GLN A 56 43.86 5.74 -24.12
C GLN A 56 42.42 5.45 -23.66
N GLU A 57 42.26 5.22 -22.35
CA GLU A 57 40.95 5.17 -21.70
C GLU A 57 40.41 6.60 -21.50
N ILE A 58 39.19 6.81 -21.96
CA ILE A 58 38.47 8.09 -21.91
C ILE A 58 37.28 7.90 -20.99
N SER A 59 37.09 8.84 -20.06
CA SER A 59 35.86 8.94 -19.27
C SER A 59 35.11 10.20 -19.70
N ILE A 60 33.83 10.06 -20.01
CA ILE A 60 32.95 11.16 -20.43
C ILE A 60 31.66 11.12 -19.60
N VAL A 61 31.20 12.26 -19.09
CA VAL A 61 29.91 12.30 -18.41
C VAL A 61 28.80 12.42 -19.45
N ARG A 62 27.67 11.76 -19.21
CA ARG A 62 26.45 11.87 -20.03
C ARG A 62 26.11 13.34 -20.32
N GLY A 63 25.92 13.66 -21.59
CA GLY A 63 25.67 15.00 -22.12
C GLY A 63 26.94 15.80 -22.47
N GLU A 64 28.12 15.38 -22.01
CA GLU A 64 29.38 16.01 -22.38
C GLU A 64 29.89 15.52 -23.75
N SER A 65 30.74 16.31 -24.38
CA SER A 65 31.35 16.00 -25.68
C SER A 65 32.86 16.18 -25.63
N LEU A 66 33.58 15.34 -26.38
CA LEU A 66 35.03 15.37 -26.52
C LEU A 66 35.42 15.20 -27.98
N GLN A 67 36.47 15.91 -28.42
CA GLN A 67 37.03 15.73 -29.76
C GLN A 67 38.14 14.67 -29.76
N LEU A 68 38.12 13.78 -30.76
CA LEU A 68 39.18 12.84 -31.11
C LEU A 68 39.78 13.25 -32.46
N ASP A 69 41.09 13.47 -32.48
CA ASP A 69 41.77 13.80 -33.71
C ASP A 69 41.98 12.57 -34.58
N LYS A 70 41.83 12.75 -35.89
CA LYS A 70 42.21 11.74 -36.87
C LYS A 70 43.70 11.41 -36.71
N PRO A 71 44.10 10.14 -36.58
CA PRO A 71 45.51 9.80 -36.50
C PRO A 71 46.26 10.28 -37.75
N GLU A 72 47.41 10.93 -37.58
CA GLU A 72 48.21 11.51 -38.68
C GLU A 72 48.58 10.50 -39.79
N SER A 73 48.54 9.21 -39.44
CA SER A 73 48.95 8.11 -40.29
C SER A 73 47.81 7.48 -41.12
N PHE A 74 46.62 8.10 -41.14
CA PHE A 74 45.40 7.65 -41.85
C PHE A 74 45.18 8.46 -43.13
N SER A 75 44.43 7.89 -44.10
CA SER A 75 44.00 8.62 -45.31
C SER A 75 43.09 9.83 -44.99
N GLU A 76 42.73 10.63 -46.01
CA GLU A 76 41.78 11.74 -45.84
C GLU A 76 40.38 11.25 -45.45
N ASN A 77 39.92 10.14 -46.04
CA ASN A 77 38.62 9.56 -45.74
C ASN A 77 38.73 8.63 -44.53
N VAL A 78 38.02 8.96 -43.44
CA VAL A 78 37.93 8.12 -42.23
C VAL A 78 36.48 8.00 -41.81
N THR A 79 36.05 6.76 -41.53
CA THR A 79 34.74 6.46 -40.94
C THR A 79 34.92 6.20 -39.45
N TRP A 80 34.02 6.76 -38.65
CA TRP A 80 34.00 6.60 -37.21
C TRP A 80 32.75 5.84 -36.76
N SER A 81 32.88 4.98 -35.75
CA SER A 81 31.74 4.22 -35.20
C SER A 81 31.96 3.88 -33.73
N ALA A 82 30.86 3.83 -32.96
CA ALA A 82 30.85 3.28 -31.61
C ALA A 82 30.44 1.80 -31.65
N LYS A 83 31.26 0.93 -31.06
CA LYS A 83 31.08 -0.53 -31.05
C LYS A 83 31.33 -1.12 -29.67
N PHE A 84 30.89 -2.35 -29.48
CA PHE A 84 31.26 -3.17 -28.32
C PHE A 84 32.33 -4.20 -28.68
N LEU A 85 33.25 -4.46 -27.76
CA LEU A 85 34.25 -5.52 -27.91
C LEU A 85 33.81 -6.81 -27.21
N LYS A 86 34.06 -7.94 -27.87
CA LYS A 86 34.07 -9.26 -27.26
C LYS A 86 35.35 -9.43 -26.46
N LYS A 87 35.37 -10.42 -25.56
CA LYS A 87 36.56 -10.79 -24.79
C LYS A 87 37.80 -11.10 -25.68
N ASP A 88 37.59 -11.62 -26.88
CA ASP A 88 38.67 -11.94 -27.83
C ASP A 88 39.18 -10.73 -28.65
N GLY A 89 38.63 -9.53 -28.42
CA GLY A 89 38.98 -8.29 -29.12
C GLY A 89 38.25 -8.07 -30.45
N THR A 90 37.37 -8.98 -30.87
CA THR A 90 36.48 -8.77 -32.02
C THR A 90 35.22 -7.98 -31.63
N PHE A 91 34.44 -7.51 -32.59
CA PHE A 91 33.22 -6.74 -32.29
C PHE A 91 32.02 -7.64 -31.99
N LEU A 92 31.15 -7.20 -31.08
CA LEU A 92 29.86 -7.86 -30.87
C LEU A 92 29.01 -7.80 -32.14
N ARG A 93 28.21 -8.85 -32.31
CA ARG A 93 27.39 -9.07 -33.50
C ARG A 93 25.92 -9.14 -33.12
N ASN A 94 25.04 -8.79 -34.05
CA ASN A 94 23.60 -8.84 -33.82
C ASN A 94 23.15 -10.26 -33.47
N ALA A 95 22.37 -10.38 -32.40
CA ALA A 95 21.68 -11.61 -32.01
C ALA A 95 20.23 -11.58 -32.50
N GLY A 96 19.71 -12.76 -32.86
CA GLY A 96 18.28 -12.93 -33.07
C GLY A 96 17.52 -12.80 -31.75
N TYR A 97 16.23 -12.47 -31.84
CA TYR A 97 15.37 -12.26 -30.66
C TYR A 97 14.03 -13.01 -30.74
N SER A 98 13.68 -13.56 -31.90
CA SER A 98 12.38 -14.21 -32.13
C SER A 98 12.58 -15.70 -32.33
N LYS A 99 12.99 -16.14 -33.52
CA LYS A 99 13.18 -17.56 -33.86
C LYS A 99 14.60 -18.03 -33.62
N ILE A 100 15.56 -17.13 -33.76
CA ILE A 100 16.98 -17.41 -33.53
C ILE A 100 17.33 -16.74 -32.21
N LYS A 101 17.89 -17.49 -31.25
CA LYS A 101 18.27 -16.98 -29.92
C LYS A 101 19.78 -17.07 -29.72
N ARG A 102 20.53 -16.56 -30.69
CA ARG A 102 22.00 -16.52 -30.73
C ARG A 102 22.45 -15.46 -31.72
N GLU A 103 23.76 -15.20 -31.73
CA GLU A 103 24.43 -14.43 -32.78
C GLU A 103 24.02 -14.89 -34.18
N LEU A 104 23.64 -13.93 -35.04
CA LEU A 104 23.23 -14.16 -36.42
C LEU A 104 24.46 -14.37 -37.31
N LYS A 105 24.49 -15.50 -38.02
CA LYS A 105 25.53 -15.82 -39.01
C LYS A 105 25.32 -15.00 -40.27
N GLU A 106 26.38 -14.73 -41.02
CA GLU A 106 26.29 -13.97 -42.27
C GLU A 106 25.18 -14.48 -43.20
N GLY A 107 24.33 -13.54 -43.65
CA GLY A 107 23.14 -13.84 -44.45
C GLY A 107 21.89 -14.26 -43.65
N GLU A 108 21.98 -14.48 -42.34
CA GLU A 108 20.81 -14.72 -41.48
C GLU A 108 20.10 -13.41 -41.09
N THR A 109 18.79 -13.52 -40.95
CA THR A 109 17.90 -12.47 -40.44
C THR A 109 16.89 -13.08 -39.46
N ASP A 110 16.55 -12.36 -38.40
CA ASP A 110 15.51 -12.74 -37.47
C ASP A 110 14.71 -11.50 -37.03
N GLY A 111 13.41 -11.50 -37.37
CA GLY A 111 12.59 -10.30 -37.26
C GLY A 111 13.16 -9.15 -38.10
N THR A 112 13.40 -8.01 -37.47
CA THR A 112 14.00 -6.82 -38.08
C THR A 112 15.54 -6.83 -38.08
N ARG A 113 16.17 -7.83 -37.45
CA ARG A 113 17.63 -7.89 -37.29
C ARG A 113 18.27 -8.72 -38.39
N LYS A 114 19.46 -8.30 -38.81
CA LYS A 114 20.31 -9.00 -39.78
C LYS A 114 21.72 -9.15 -39.20
N ALA A 115 22.45 -10.15 -39.70
CA ALA A 115 23.87 -10.29 -39.37
C ALA A 115 24.64 -8.99 -39.64
N GLY A 116 25.52 -8.65 -38.71
CA GLY A 116 26.27 -7.39 -38.69
C GLY A 116 26.78 -7.09 -37.30
N ASP A 117 27.67 -6.11 -37.19
CA ASP A 117 28.12 -5.61 -35.88
C ASP A 117 26.96 -4.92 -35.16
N ALA A 118 26.90 -5.07 -33.85
CA ALA A 118 25.96 -4.33 -33.02
C ALA A 118 26.47 -2.89 -32.83
N SER A 119 25.58 -1.92 -33.05
CA SER A 119 25.88 -0.50 -32.85
C SER A 119 25.79 -0.15 -31.36
N ALA A 120 26.72 0.72 -30.91
CA ALA A 120 26.71 1.31 -29.58
C ALA A 120 26.33 2.82 -29.58
N GLU A 121 25.77 3.31 -30.69
CA GLU A 121 25.44 4.73 -30.87
C GLU A 121 24.38 5.25 -29.89
N HIS A 122 23.57 4.37 -29.30
CA HIS A 122 22.64 4.74 -28.22
C HIS A 122 23.35 5.07 -26.90
N LEU A 123 24.61 4.66 -26.71
CA LEU A 123 25.42 5.02 -25.54
C LEU A 123 26.37 6.18 -25.85
N LEU A 124 26.96 6.18 -27.05
CA LEU A 124 27.93 7.19 -27.46
C LEU A 124 27.68 7.60 -28.91
N LYS A 125 27.23 8.84 -29.10
CA LYS A 125 27.08 9.43 -30.42
C LYS A 125 28.46 9.81 -30.97
N VAL A 126 28.70 9.58 -32.26
CA VAL A 126 29.96 9.91 -32.93
C VAL A 126 29.68 10.70 -34.21
N GLU A 127 30.20 11.92 -34.29
CA GLU A 127 30.01 12.81 -35.43
C GLU A 127 31.35 13.23 -36.03
N ALA A 128 31.58 12.92 -37.30
CA ALA A 128 32.80 13.31 -37.99
C ALA A 128 32.76 14.80 -38.41
N ASP A 129 33.89 15.50 -38.26
CA ASP A 129 34.05 16.88 -38.73
C ASP A 129 34.59 16.94 -40.18
N GLU A 130 34.63 18.15 -40.76
CA GLU A 130 35.12 18.38 -42.12
C GLU A 130 36.62 18.07 -42.31
N ASN A 131 37.39 17.93 -41.21
CA ASN A 131 38.81 17.64 -41.22
C ASN A 131 39.11 16.14 -41.02
N GLY A 132 38.06 15.31 -40.85
CA GLY A 132 38.15 13.87 -40.62
C GLY A 132 38.35 13.46 -39.15
N ASN A 133 38.31 14.42 -38.21
CA ASN A 133 38.26 14.16 -36.77
C ASN A 133 36.84 13.73 -36.37
N ALA A 134 36.65 13.33 -35.11
CA ALA A 134 35.34 13.01 -34.57
C ALA A 134 35.05 13.74 -33.26
N VAL A 135 33.82 14.21 -33.09
CA VAL A 135 33.28 14.61 -31.79
C VAL A 135 32.46 13.44 -31.26
N ILE A 136 32.80 12.97 -30.06
CA ILE A 136 32.08 11.93 -29.34
C ILE A 136 31.24 12.58 -28.23
N THR A 137 29.99 12.15 -28.07
CA THR A 137 29.05 12.67 -27.06
C THR A 137 28.45 11.52 -26.27
N GLY A 138 28.58 11.56 -24.93
CA GLY A 138 27.99 10.54 -24.05
C GLY A 138 26.47 10.68 -24.00
N GLU A 139 25.73 9.66 -24.45
CA GLU A 139 24.26 9.67 -24.48
C GLU A 139 23.66 8.92 -23.28
N ASN A 140 24.21 7.75 -22.95
CA ASN A 140 23.77 6.90 -21.84
C ASN A 140 24.95 6.14 -21.22
N LYS A 141 24.83 5.74 -19.95
CA LYS A 141 25.90 5.07 -19.21
C LYS A 141 26.26 3.72 -19.84
N GLY A 142 27.55 3.42 -19.88
CA GLY A 142 28.08 2.13 -20.31
C GLY A 142 29.49 2.24 -20.85
N ASN A 143 29.99 1.12 -21.39
CA ASN A 143 31.34 1.02 -21.94
C ASN A 143 31.29 0.70 -23.42
N VAL A 144 32.04 1.47 -24.21
CA VAL A 144 32.13 1.28 -25.66
C VAL A 144 33.56 1.46 -26.15
N VAL A 145 33.79 1.13 -27.41
CA VAL A 145 35.01 1.46 -28.13
C VAL A 145 34.65 2.30 -29.35
N VAL A 146 35.33 3.44 -29.49
CA VAL A 146 35.29 4.26 -30.70
C VAL A 146 36.33 3.72 -31.67
N VAL A 147 35.89 3.45 -32.90
CA VAL A 147 36.73 2.87 -33.96
C VAL A 147 36.79 3.85 -35.12
N ALA A 148 38.00 4.33 -35.44
CA ALA A 148 38.29 5.00 -36.69
C ALA A 148 38.78 3.97 -37.71
N GLN A 149 38.27 4.01 -38.93
CA GLN A 149 38.74 3.20 -40.04
C GLN A 149 38.90 4.03 -41.30
N ASP A 150 40.05 3.91 -41.97
CA ASP A 150 40.34 4.63 -43.21
C ASP A 150 39.99 3.82 -44.47
N ASP A 151 40.03 4.46 -45.66
CA ASP A 151 39.67 3.80 -46.93
C ASP A 151 40.68 2.73 -47.39
N GLN A 152 41.81 2.61 -46.70
CA GLN A 152 42.85 1.59 -46.90
C GLN A 152 42.73 0.43 -45.90
N GLY A 153 41.75 0.49 -44.99
CA GLY A 153 41.47 -0.54 -43.99
C GLY A 153 42.30 -0.43 -42.72
N LYS A 154 42.99 0.70 -42.49
CA LYS A 154 43.70 0.96 -41.24
C LYS A 154 42.72 1.35 -40.13
N THR A 155 42.93 0.84 -38.92
CA THR A 155 42.02 1.05 -37.78
C THR A 155 42.74 1.58 -36.55
N ALA A 156 42.09 2.47 -35.80
CA ALA A 156 42.53 2.99 -34.50
C ALA A 156 41.35 2.94 -33.52
N GLN A 157 41.64 2.76 -32.23
CA GLN A 157 40.62 2.49 -31.21
C GLN A 157 40.86 3.30 -29.93
N TRP A 158 39.75 3.72 -29.31
CA TRP A 158 39.73 4.37 -27.99
C TRP A 158 38.65 3.72 -27.14
N LYS A 159 39.00 3.33 -25.90
CA LYS A 159 38.02 2.82 -24.94
C LYS A 159 37.36 4.01 -24.27
N VAL A 160 36.03 4.02 -24.23
CA VAL A 160 35.24 5.10 -23.65
C VAL A 160 34.31 4.53 -22.59
N GLU A 161 34.48 4.98 -21.36
CA GLU A 161 33.51 4.83 -20.28
C GLU A 161 32.61 6.07 -20.24
N ILE A 162 31.30 5.86 -20.35
CA ILE A 162 30.31 6.91 -20.16
C ILE A 162 29.78 6.84 -18.73
N LEU A 163 30.01 7.87 -17.94
CA LEU A 163 29.43 8.06 -16.61
C LEU A 163 28.01 8.64 -16.72
N TYR A 164 27.10 8.23 -15.85
CA TYR A 164 25.76 8.81 -15.79
C TYR A 164 25.80 10.22 -15.19
N GLN A 165 26.64 10.42 -14.17
CA GLN A 165 26.75 11.62 -13.38
C GLN A 165 28.22 11.90 -13.03
N SER A 166 28.61 13.18 -13.08
CA SER A 166 29.94 13.59 -12.59
C SER A 166 30.18 13.10 -11.15
N PRO A 167 31.36 12.54 -10.84
CA PRO A 167 31.72 12.11 -9.48
C PRO A 167 31.55 13.19 -8.40
N SER A 168 31.65 14.47 -8.78
CA SER A 168 31.44 15.62 -7.89
C SER A 168 30.00 15.78 -7.36
N LYS A 169 29.04 15.08 -7.95
CA LYS A 169 27.62 15.12 -7.58
C LYS A 169 27.17 13.90 -6.77
N LEU A 170 28.06 12.91 -6.59
CA LEU A 170 27.79 11.71 -5.82
C LEU A 170 27.94 11.99 -4.31
N PRO A 171 27.25 11.23 -3.44
CA PRO A 171 27.48 11.31 -2.00
C PRO A 171 28.93 10.93 -1.67
N SER A 172 29.46 11.48 -0.57
CA SER A 172 30.78 11.07 -0.07
C SER A 172 30.65 9.69 0.58
N ALA A 173 31.44 8.73 0.11
CA ALA A 173 31.47 7.36 0.59
C ALA A 173 32.90 6.92 0.92
N THR A 174 33.02 5.99 1.86
CA THR A 174 34.28 5.37 2.28
C THR A 174 34.25 3.86 2.04
N ALA A 175 35.42 3.21 2.09
CA ALA A 175 35.51 1.73 2.04
C ALA A 175 34.64 1.05 3.12
N GLU A 176 34.50 1.68 4.29
CA GLU A 176 33.63 1.18 5.37
C GLU A 176 32.16 1.16 4.96
N ASP A 177 31.71 2.13 4.18
CA ASP A 177 30.31 2.22 3.75
C ASP A 177 29.93 1.10 2.78
N TYR A 178 30.82 0.76 1.83
CA TYR A 178 30.64 -0.44 1.00
C TYR A 178 30.70 -1.73 1.83
N GLY A 179 31.60 -1.77 2.82
CA GLY A 179 31.69 -2.87 3.78
C GLY A 179 30.38 -3.11 4.54
N LYS A 180 29.66 -2.05 4.93
CA LYS A 180 28.33 -2.16 5.56
C LYS A 180 27.30 -2.80 4.63
N ILE A 181 27.28 -2.43 3.34
CA ILE A 181 26.39 -3.05 2.34
C ILE A 181 26.70 -4.54 2.20
N ARG A 182 27.99 -4.89 2.03
CA ARG A 182 28.42 -6.30 1.94
C ARG A 182 28.04 -7.10 3.18
N GLN A 183 28.19 -6.51 4.37
CA GLN A 183 27.82 -7.14 5.63
C GLN A 183 26.30 -7.34 5.75
N ALA A 184 25.49 -6.31 5.49
CA ALA A 184 24.03 -6.42 5.52
C ALA A 184 23.53 -7.49 4.52
N TRP A 185 24.14 -7.52 3.33
CA TRP A 185 23.83 -8.53 2.32
C TRP A 185 24.24 -9.94 2.77
N LYS A 186 25.44 -10.11 3.34
CA LYS A 186 25.90 -11.38 3.92
C LYS A 186 24.93 -11.88 5.00
N GLU A 187 24.58 -11.02 5.95
CA GLU A 187 23.61 -11.34 7.02
C GLU A 187 22.23 -11.72 6.44
N SER A 188 21.78 -11.08 5.35
CA SER A 188 20.51 -11.44 4.69
C SER A 188 20.51 -12.83 4.01
N LEU A 189 21.69 -13.43 3.76
CA LEU A 189 21.83 -14.70 3.04
C LEU A 189 22.09 -15.90 3.95
N ILE A 190 22.84 -15.66 5.03
CA ILE A 190 23.34 -16.71 5.95
C ILE A 190 23.04 -16.40 7.42
N GLY A 191 22.23 -15.39 7.70
CA GLY A 191 21.92 -14.97 9.06
C GLY A 191 23.12 -14.38 9.79
N LYS A 192 22.92 -14.08 11.07
CA LYS A 192 23.93 -13.53 11.98
C LYS A 192 23.98 -14.38 13.24
N ASP A 193 25.19 -14.78 13.64
CA ASP A 193 25.44 -15.55 14.86
C ASP A 193 24.49 -16.75 15.05
N LEU A 194 24.29 -17.54 13.98
CA LEU A 194 23.34 -18.65 13.98
C LEU A 194 23.58 -19.68 15.10
N VAL A 195 24.80 -19.78 15.62
CA VAL A 195 25.13 -20.70 16.72
C VAL A 195 24.41 -20.33 18.02
N SER A 196 24.11 -19.05 18.24
CA SER A 196 23.42 -18.57 19.44
C SER A 196 21.90 -18.50 19.29
N GLU A 197 21.40 -18.62 18.06
CA GLU A 197 19.97 -18.53 17.73
C GLU A 197 19.28 -19.91 17.77
N GLU A 198 18.06 -19.96 18.31
CA GLU A 198 17.27 -21.19 18.37
C GLU A 198 16.94 -21.72 16.96
N GLY A 199 17.27 -22.98 16.67
CA GLY A 199 17.13 -23.58 15.35
C GLY A 199 18.27 -23.28 14.37
N GLY A 200 19.23 -22.43 14.77
CA GLY A 200 20.34 -22.03 13.89
C GLY A 200 21.37 -23.14 13.67
N ALA A 201 21.54 -24.09 14.60
CA ALA A 201 22.42 -25.24 14.42
C ALA A 201 21.92 -26.20 13.32
N GLU A 202 20.61 -26.44 13.25
CA GLU A 202 19.97 -27.22 12.19
C GLU A 202 20.14 -26.54 10.82
N VAL A 203 19.92 -25.22 10.75
CA VAL A 203 20.12 -24.43 9.53
C VAL A 203 21.58 -24.49 9.07
N LEU A 204 22.55 -24.39 9.98
CA LEU A 204 23.96 -24.55 9.66
C LEU A 204 24.27 -25.94 9.12
N GLU A 205 23.70 -26.99 9.70
CA GLU A 205 23.89 -28.36 9.23
C GLU A 205 23.30 -28.56 7.83
N GLU A 206 22.09 -28.04 7.55
CA GLU A 206 21.48 -28.10 6.21
C GLU A 206 22.34 -27.40 5.15
N ILE A 207 22.83 -26.18 5.45
CA ILE A 207 23.74 -25.44 4.58
C ILE A 207 25.01 -26.25 4.29
N ASN A 208 25.61 -26.86 5.31
CA ASN A 208 26.82 -27.66 5.14
C ASN A 208 26.57 -28.94 4.35
N GLN A 209 25.47 -29.66 4.61
CA GLN A 209 25.13 -30.90 3.91
C GLN A 209 24.87 -30.66 2.42
N GLU A 210 24.14 -29.60 2.07
CA GLU A 210 23.91 -29.22 0.68
C GLU A 210 25.23 -28.89 -0.02
N ALA A 211 26.06 -28.03 0.60
CA ALA A 211 27.34 -27.62 0.04
C ALA A 211 28.32 -28.79 -0.08
N GLU A 212 28.38 -29.69 0.90
CA GLU A 212 29.25 -30.86 0.88
C GLU A 212 28.84 -31.83 -0.24
N ALA A 213 27.54 -32.07 -0.43
CA ALA A 213 27.04 -32.89 -1.53
C ALA A 213 27.43 -32.32 -2.90
N LEU A 214 27.24 -31.00 -3.09
CA LEU A 214 27.63 -30.31 -4.32
C LEU A 214 29.14 -30.32 -4.54
N TRP A 215 29.92 -30.04 -3.50
CA TRP A 215 31.37 -30.00 -3.57
C TRP A 215 31.95 -31.40 -3.84
N ASN A 216 31.39 -32.46 -3.26
CA ASN A 216 31.79 -33.83 -3.56
C ASN A 216 31.44 -34.28 -4.99
N ALA A 217 30.41 -33.68 -5.60
CA ALA A 217 30.01 -33.95 -6.98
C ALA A 217 30.80 -33.12 -8.02
N TYR A 218 31.59 -32.13 -7.59
CA TYR A 218 32.43 -31.33 -8.47
C TYR A 218 33.53 -32.19 -9.10
N VAL A 219 33.57 -32.23 -10.45
CA VAL A 219 34.39 -33.17 -11.23
C VAL A 219 35.89 -32.95 -11.01
N TYR A 220 36.30 -31.71 -10.79
CA TYR A 220 37.71 -31.33 -10.67
C TYR A 220 38.11 -31.02 -9.21
N LYS A 221 37.38 -31.56 -8.23
CA LYS A 221 37.67 -31.36 -6.80
C LYS A 221 39.13 -31.65 -6.46
N GLY A 222 39.79 -30.67 -5.84
CA GLY A 222 41.19 -30.77 -5.42
C GLY A 222 42.23 -30.72 -6.55
N GLN A 223 41.82 -30.40 -7.79
CA GLN A 223 42.74 -30.14 -8.89
C GLN A 223 43.20 -28.67 -8.88
N GLU A 224 44.24 -28.36 -9.67
CA GLU A 224 44.76 -26.98 -9.75
C GLU A 224 43.86 -26.04 -10.58
N GLU A 225 43.00 -26.56 -11.46
CA GLU A 225 42.09 -25.78 -12.30
C GLU A 225 40.79 -26.53 -12.60
N CYS A 226 39.71 -25.80 -12.92
CA CYS A 226 38.46 -26.37 -13.43
C CYS A 226 38.56 -26.52 -14.96
N GLY A 227 38.94 -27.72 -15.43
CA GLY A 227 39.26 -27.96 -16.84
C GLY A 227 38.07 -27.98 -17.82
N GLY A 228 36.84 -27.72 -17.36
CA GLY A 228 35.63 -27.76 -18.17
C GLY A 228 34.36 -27.63 -17.32
N ILE A 229 33.25 -28.22 -17.77
CA ILE A 229 31.95 -28.18 -17.07
C ILE A 229 32.11 -28.71 -15.62
N PRO A 230 31.83 -27.89 -14.57
CA PRO A 230 32.12 -28.26 -13.19
C PRO A 230 31.35 -29.50 -12.68
N TRP A 231 30.08 -29.62 -13.09
CA TRP A 231 29.23 -30.77 -12.78
C TRP A 231 28.75 -31.40 -14.08
N ALA A 232 29.21 -32.62 -14.36
CA ALA A 232 28.88 -33.33 -15.61
C ALA A 232 27.38 -33.55 -15.85
N GLU A 233 26.55 -33.52 -14.80
CA GLU A 233 25.09 -33.62 -14.92
C GLU A 233 24.41 -32.37 -15.49
N ASP A 234 25.10 -31.22 -15.50
CA ASP A 234 24.53 -29.97 -16.00
C ASP A 234 24.55 -29.91 -17.55
N GLU A 235 25.46 -30.65 -18.19
CA GLU A 235 25.58 -30.73 -19.65
C GLU A 235 24.33 -31.33 -20.30
N GLY A 236 23.71 -30.58 -21.19
CA GLY A 236 22.47 -30.90 -21.91
C GLY A 236 21.21 -30.95 -21.04
N ALA A 237 21.28 -30.59 -19.76
CA ALA A 237 20.17 -30.75 -18.81
C ALA A 237 19.09 -29.67 -18.94
N LYS A 238 19.48 -28.45 -19.32
CA LYS A 238 18.62 -27.29 -19.56
C LYS A 238 19.08 -26.55 -20.82
N GLY A 239 18.44 -25.42 -21.12
CA GLY A 239 18.83 -24.57 -22.25
C GLY A 239 18.45 -25.14 -23.62
N ASN A 240 19.13 -24.63 -24.62
CA ASN A 240 18.98 -24.92 -26.03
C ASN A 240 20.09 -25.85 -26.51
N LYS A 241 19.71 -27.07 -26.84
CA LYS A 241 20.61 -28.14 -27.31
C LYS A 241 21.46 -27.83 -28.54
N ASN A 242 21.22 -26.72 -29.23
CA ASN A 242 22.00 -26.29 -30.40
C ASN A 242 23.05 -25.22 -30.06
N ILE A 243 23.14 -24.81 -28.80
CA ILE A 243 24.11 -23.87 -28.28
C ILE A 243 25.05 -24.68 -27.37
N PRO A 244 26.38 -24.54 -27.52
CA PRO A 244 27.34 -25.18 -26.60
C PRO A 244 27.13 -24.69 -25.16
N TYR A 245 27.49 -25.53 -24.18
CA TYR A 245 27.35 -25.19 -22.76
C TYR A 245 27.96 -23.82 -22.43
N GLU A 246 29.15 -23.51 -22.93
CA GLU A 246 29.86 -22.26 -22.64
C GLU A 246 29.13 -21.03 -23.18
N ASP A 247 28.26 -21.21 -24.17
CA ASP A 247 27.49 -20.14 -24.79
C ASP A 247 26.02 -20.14 -24.35
N ASP A 248 25.54 -21.09 -23.54
CA ASP A 248 24.14 -21.17 -23.11
C ASP A 248 23.96 -20.75 -21.64
N ALA A 249 23.64 -19.49 -21.40
CA ALA A 249 23.44 -18.98 -20.05
C ALA A 249 22.34 -19.68 -19.26
N VAL A 250 21.30 -20.20 -19.93
CA VAL A 250 20.23 -20.92 -19.23
C VAL A 250 20.76 -22.24 -18.68
N GLU A 251 21.66 -22.88 -19.43
CA GLU A 251 22.33 -24.12 -19.06
C GLU A 251 23.37 -23.89 -17.95
N PHE A 252 24.36 -23.01 -18.19
CA PHE A 252 25.46 -22.83 -17.24
C PHE A 252 25.09 -22.06 -15.97
N ARG A 253 23.98 -21.31 -15.94
CA ARG A 253 23.52 -20.62 -14.72
C ARG A 253 23.32 -21.55 -13.53
N VAL A 254 22.95 -22.82 -13.78
CA VAL A 254 22.80 -23.80 -12.69
C VAL A 254 24.09 -23.97 -11.90
N SER A 255 25.26 -23.88 -12.56
CA SER A 255 26.55 -23.91 -11.87
C SER A 255 26.76 -22.72 -10.93
N PHE A 256 26.34 -21.50 -11.30
CA PHE A 256 26.42 -20.35 -10.39
C PHE A 256 25.56 -20.55 -9.13
N LYS A 257 24.40 -21.20 -9.24
CA LYS A 257 23.55 -21.53 -8.07
C LYS A 257 24.23 -22.51 -7.13
N LYS A 258 24.88 -23.53 -7.69
CA LYS A 258 25.65 -24.51 -6.91
C LYS A 258 26.84 -23.86 -6.23
N VAL A 259 27.54 -22.97 -6.93
CA VAL A 259 28.62 -22.13 -6.36
C VAL A 259 28.08 -21.28 -5.20
N LEU A 260 26.93 -20.62 -5.36
CA LEU A 260 26.32 -19.85 -4.28
C LEU A 260 26.04 -20.71 -3.03
N SER A 261 25.51 -21.93 -3.18
CA SER A 261 25.31 -22.85 -2.04
C SER A 261 26.63 -23.20 -1.35
N MET A 262 27.71 -23.44 -2.12
CA MET A 262 29.04 -23.67 -1.55
C MET A 262 29.59 -22.42 -0.83
N CYS A 263 29.42 -21.22 -1.41
CA CYS A 263 29.80 -19.96 -0.79
C CYS A 263 29.04 -19.70 0.52
N LYS A 264 27.75 -20.08 0.61
CA LYS A 264 26.98 -19.99 1.86
C LYS A 264 27.63 -20.81 2.98
N ALA A 265 28.01 -22.06 2.71
CA ALA A 265 28.67 -22.91 3.71
C ALA A 265 30.07 -22.41 4.08
N TYR A 266 30.85 -21.92 3.12
CA TYR A 266 32.15 -21.29 3.40
C TYR A 266 32.02 -20.07 4.33
N ALA A 267 30.97 -19.26 4.14
CA ALA A 267 30.79 -17.99 4.85
C ALA A 267 30.01 -18.10 6.17
N ALA A 268 29.25 -19.18 6.37
CA ALA A 268 28.39 -19.38 7.54
C ALA A 268 29.20 -19.72 8.80
N GLU A 269 29.39 -18.72 9.67
CA GLU A 269 30.14 -18.85 10.92
C GLU A 269 29.56 -19.94 11.84
N GLY A 270 30.43 -20.78 12.40
CA GLY A 270 30.04 -21.92 13.22
C GLY A 270 29.69 -23.20 12.43
N GLY A 271 29.57 -23.12 11.11
CA GLY A 271 29.38 -24.28 10.24
C GLY A 271 30.64 -25.15 10.09
N ALA A 272 30.45 -26.43 9.73
CA ALA A 272 31.55 -27.38 9.56
C ALA A 272 32.52 -27.02 8.41
N LEU A 273 32.04 -26.28 7.40
CA LEU A 273 32.82 -25.84 6.24
C LEU A 273 33.22 -24.36 6.31
N TYR A 274 32.99 -23.70 7.45
CA TYR A 274 33.32 -22.30 7.64
C TYR A 274 34.82 -22.04 7.37
N GLN A 275 35.10 -21.10 6.46
CA GLN A 275 36.44 -20.72 6.02
C GLN A 275 37.32 -21.90 5.53
N ASN A 276 36.71 -22.99 5.05
CA ASN A 276 37.45 -24.12 4.50
C ASN A 276 38.23 -23.70 3.24
N GLN A 277 39.56 -23.75 3.32
CA GLN A 277 40.45 -23.25 2.26
C GLN A 277 40.47 -24.12 1.01
N ASP A 278 40.29 -25.42 1.14
CA ASP A 278 40.19 -26.32 -0.02
C ASP A 278 38.90 -26.04 -0.80
N MET A 279 37.80 -25.77 -0.09
CA MET A 279 36.54 -25.36 -0.72
C MET A 279 36.69 -24.00 -1.41
N LEU A 280 37.32 -23.01 -0.77
CA LEU A 280 37.55 -21.71 -1.38
C LEU A 280 38.36 -21.84 -2.68
N LYS A 281 39.43 -22.63 -2.68
CA LYS A 281 40.25 -22.90 -3.87
C LYS A 281 39.40 -23.50 -5.00
N ASP A 282 38.57 -24.49 -4.69
CA ASP A 282 37.70 -25.11 -5.69
C ASP A 282 36.60 -24.14 -6.18
N ILE A 283 36.04 -23.30 -5.30
CA ILE A 283 35.10 -22.23 -5.68
C ILE A 283 35.76 -21.27 -6.67
N THR A 284 36.97 -20.78 -6.38
CA THR A 284 37.68 -19.87 -7.28
C THR A 284 38.03 -20.53 -8.61
N ASN A 285 38.43 -21.81 -8.60
CA ASN A 285 38.67 -22.57 -9.84
C ASN A 285 37.42 -22.67 -10.70
N ILE A 286 36.25 -22.90 -10.09
CA ILE A 286 34.97 -22.93 -10.81
C ILE A 286 34.62 -21.54 -11.35
N LEU A 287 34.78 -20.49 -10.56
CA LEU A 287 34.54 -19.11 -10.98
C LEU A 287 35.49 -18.67 -12.12
N ASP A 288 36.75 -19.09 -12.09
CA ASP A 288 37.71 -18.85 -13.18
C ASP A 288 37.22 -19.46 -14.49
N PHE A 289 36.66 -20.68 -14.47
CA PHE A 289 36.06 -21.28 -15.66
C PHE A 289 34.76 -20.57 -16.07
N LEU A 290 33.84 -20.34 -15.13
CA LEU A 290 32.53 -19.75 -15.44
C LEU A 290 32.66 -18.31 -15.94
N CYS A 291 33.38 -17.44 -15.24
CA CYS A 291 33.62 -16.05 -15.65
C CYS A 291 34.72 -15.92 -16.72
N GLY A 292 35.57 -16.94 -16.88
CA GLY A 292 36.64 -16.97 -17.88
C GLY A 292 36.19 -17.45 -19.26
N SER A 293 35.24 -18.38 -19.32
CA SER A 293 34.86 -19.06 -20.56
C SER A 293 33.36 -18.98 -20.87
N CYS A 294 32.50 -18.98 -19.85
CA CYS A 294 31.05 -19.03 -20.06
C CYS A 294 30.42 -17.62 -20.05
N TYR A 295 30.47 -16.95 -18.91
CA TYR A 295 29.90 -15.64 -18.66
C TYR A 295 30.93 -14.53 -18.96
N THR A 296 31.13 -14.26 -20.25
CA THR A 296 32.09 -13.26 -20.78
C THR A 296 31.39 -12.22 -21.65
N ALA A 297 32.06 -11.09 -21.95
CA ALA A 297 31.57 -10.12 -22.94
C ALA A 297 31.40 -10.76 -24.34
N LYS A 298 30.15 -11.06 -24.72
CA LYS A 298 29.75 -11.61 -26.03
C LYS A 298 28.27 -11.32 -26.31
N SER A 299 27.85 -11.54 -27.55
CA SER A 299 26.43 -11.45 -27.91
C SER A 299 25.62 -12.47 -27.13
N GLN A 300 24.46 -12.06 -26.61
CA GLN A 300 23.64 -12.93 -25.80
C GLN A 300 23.06 -14.07 -26.63
N THR A 301 22.81 -15.15 -25.92
CA THR A 301 22.10 -16.32 -26.40
C THR A 301 20.89 -16.59 -25.52
N ASP A 302 19.98 -17.42 -26.01
CA ASP A 302 18.77 -17.82 -25.32
C ASP A 302 18.01 -16.61 -24.74
N ASN A 303 17.82 -16.55 -23.44
CA ASN A 303 17.06 -15.51 -22.76
C ASN A 303 17.96 -14.44 -22.13
N TRP A 304 17.84 -13.20 -22.61
CA TRP A 304 18.54 -12.00 -22.12
C TRP A 304 18.45 -11.84 -20.60
N TRP A 305 17.29 -12.15 -20.01
CA TRP A 305 17.06 -12.01 -18.57
C TRP A 305 18.04 -12.87 -17.77
N THR A 306 18.43 -14.04 -18.29
CA THR A 306 19.40 -14.90 -17.62
C THR A 306 20.77 -14.24 -17.53
N TRP A 307 21.19 -13.54 -18.59
CA TRP A 307 22.44 -12.80 -18.63
C TRP A 307 22.38 -11.58 -17.72
N GLU A 308 21.36 -10.74 -17.86
CA GLU A 308 21.33 -9.41 -17.25
C GLU A 308 20.79 -9.36 -15.83
N ILE A 309 20.03 -10.38 -15.39
CA ILE A 309 19.37 -10.41 -14.08
C ILE A 309 19.60 -11.74 -13.38
N GLY A 310 19.40 -12.85 -14.10
CA GLY A 310 19.44 -14.20 -13.57
C GLY A 310 20.78 -14.57 -12.93
N ILE A 311 21.87 -14.49 -13.71
CA ILE A 311 23.23 -14.76 -13.22
C ILE A 311 23.65 -13.75 -12.15
N PRO A 312 23.43 -12.43 -12.30
CA PRO A 312 23.68 -11.47 -11.22
C PRO A 312 23.05 -11.84 -9.87
N LYS A 313 21.80 -12.34 -9.87
CA LYS A 313 21.11 -12.83 -8.66
C LYS A 313 21.81 -14.00 -7.95
N ASP A 314 22.67 -14.74 -8.65
CA ASP A 314 23.40 -15.87 -8.08
C ASP A 314 24.88 -15.49 -7.81
N LEU A 315 25.53 -14.80 -8.75
CA LEU A 315 26.95 -14.45 -8.70
C LEU A 315 27.27 -13.33 -7.71
N ILE A 316 26.49 -12.24 -7.66
CA ILE A 316 26.74 -11.15 -6.70
C ILE A 316 26.68 -11.66 -5.25
N PRO A 317 25.62 -12.37 -4.82
CA PRO A 317 25.59 -13.01 -3.51
C PRO A 317 26.79 -13.93 -3.24
N ALA A 318 27.19 -14.74 -4.22
CA ALA A 318 28.31 -15.66 -4.06
C ALA A 318 29.62 -14.91 -3.79
N LEU A 319 29.88 -13.83 -4.55
CA LEU A 319 31.07 -12.99 -4.39
C LEU A 319 31.06 -12.21 -3.07
N ILE A 320 29.90 -11.69 -2.64
CA ILE A 320 29.76 -11.01 -1.34
C ILE A 320 30.14 -11.95 -0.19
N LEU A 321 29.67 -13.20 -0.23
CA LEU A 321 29.92 -14.18 0.83
C LEU A 321 31.39 -14.55 0.98
N ILE A 322 32.15 -14.59 -0.13
CA ILE A 322 33.56 -14.97 -0.14
C ILE A 322 34.52 -13.79 -0.29
N TYR A 323 34.02 -12.54 -0.24
CA TYR A 323 34.76 -11.32 -0.58
C TYR A 323 36.13 -11.23 0.11
N ASP A 324 36.18 -11.50 1.42
CA ASP A 324 37.42 -11.45 2.22
C ASP A 324 38.47 -12.50 1.82
N GLY A 325 38.07 -13.53 1.06
CA GLY A 325 38.93 -14.57 0.51
C GLY A 325 39.40 -14.31 -0.92
N LEU A 326 38.96 -13.22 -1.57
CA LEU A 326 39.32 -12.87 -2.94
C LEU A 326 40.37 -11.76 -2.98
N THR A 327 41.21 -11.76 -4.03
CA THR A 327 42.03 -10.59 -4.36
C THR A 327 41.23 -9.55 -5.14
N GLU A 328 41.70 -8.30 -5.17
CA GLU A 328 41.09 -7.23 -5.95
C GLU A 328 41.00 -7.60 -7.44
N GLU A 329 42.04 -8.25 -7.99
CA GLU A 329 42.04 -8.72 -9.37
C GLU A 329 40.97 -9.78 -9.63
N GLN A 330 40.72 -10.68 -8.67
CA GLN A 330 39.65 -11.68 -8.79
C GLN A 330 38.27 -11.02 -8.71
N VAL A 331 38.07 -10.08 -7.79
CA VAL A 331 36.81 -9.31 -7.70
C VAL A 331 36.53 -8.60 -9.03
N MET A 332 37.51 -7.91 -9.59
CA MET A 332 37.35 -7.23 -10.88
C MET A 332 37.11 -8.23 -12.02
N ALA A 333 37.84 -9.33 -12.07
CA ALA A 333 37.69 -10.36 -13.10
C ALA A 333 36.30 -11.02 -13.07
N TYR A 334 35.78 -11.35 -11.89
CA TYR A 334 34.47 -12.00 -11.74
C TYR A 334 33.29 -11.03 -11.92
N THR A 335 33.51 -9.73 -11.73
CA THR A 335 32.47 -8.70 -11.88
C THR A 335 32.45 -8.00 -13.23
N GLU A 336 33.48 -8.16 -14.06
CA GLU A 336 33.61 -7.45 -15.33
C GLU A 336 32.42 -7.70 -16.27
N THR A 337 32.00 -8.96 -16.41
CA THR A 337 30.86 -9.30 -17.28
C THR A 337 29.52 -8.81 -16.69
N LEU A 338 29.40 -8.72 -15.36
CA LEU A 338 28.23 -8.11 -14.72
C LEU A 338 28.12 -6.63 -15.12
N TYR A 339 29.22 -5.88 -15.01
CA TYR A 339 29.27 -4.47 -15.43
C TYR A 339 29.03 -4.32 -16.93
N PHE A 340 29.55 -5.22 -17.76
CA PHE A 340 29.36 -5.19 -19.20
C PHE A 340 27.88 -5.30 -19.62
N PHE A 341 27.13 -6.21 -18.99
CA PHE A 341 25.72 -6.43 -19.34
C PHE A 341 24.75 -5.52 -18.57
N GLN A 342 25.11 -5.07 -17.37
CA GLN A 342 24.29 -4.19 -16.54
C GLN A 342 25.08 -3.05 -15.87
N PRO A 343 25.57 -2.07 -16.65
CA PRO A 343 26.22 -0.88 -16.10
C PRO A 343 25.20 0.19 -15.65
N ASP A 344 23.97 0.16 -16.17
CA ASP A 344 22.95 1.18 -15.94
C ASP A 344 21.63 0.54 -15.46
N PRO A 345 21.25 0.71 -14.17
CA PRO A 345 20.04 0.07 -13.65
C PRO A 345 18.74 0.63 -14.24
N PHE A 346 18.76 1.76 -14.94
CA PHE A 346 17.60 2.31 -15.62
C PHE A 346 17.26 1.61 -16.94
N HIS A 347 18.17 0.79 -17.48
CA HIS A 347 18.00 0.22 -18.81
C HIS A 347 18.35 -1.26 -18.88
N GLU A 348 17.68 -1.98 -19.76
CA GLU A 348 17.94 -3.37 -20.13
C GLU A 348 18.47 -3.44 -21.56
N GLY A 349 19.17 -4.52 -21.90
CA GLY A 349 19.70 -4.72 -23.25
C GLY A 349 20.74 -3.68 -23.62
N VAL A 350 21.65 -3.33 -22.69
CA VAL A 350 22.67 -2.26 -22.88
C VAL A 350 23.51 -2.45 -24.15
N ILE A 351 23.72 -3.70 -24.56
CA ILE A 351 24.43 -4.09 -25.79
C ILE A 351 23.54 -4.08 -27.05
N ASN A 352 22.36 -3.46 -26.97
CA ASN A 352 21.41 -3.24 -28.05
C ASN A 352 21.07 -4.51 -28.84
N THR A 353 21.33 -4.55 -30.15
CA THR A 353 20.95 -5.65 -31.02
C THR A 353 21.77 -6.91 -30.82
N ALA A 354 22.85 -6.87 -30.03
CA ALA A 354 23.55 -8.06 -29.54
C ALA A 354 22.87 -8.72 -28.32
N SER A 355 21.88 -8.05 -27.71
CA SER A 355 20.99 -8.66 -26.70
C SER A 355 19.91 -9.51 -27.37
N THR A 356 19.47 -10.59 -26.73
CA THR A 356 18.31 -11.37 -27.22
C THR A 356 16.96 -10.76 -26.79
N HIS A 357 16.98 -9.62 -26.08
CA HIS A 357 15.81 -8.81 -25.79
C HIS A 357 15.22 -8.26 -27.09
N GLY A 358 13.91 -8.34 -27.29
CA GLY A 358 13.28 -8.03 -28.59
C GLY A 358 13.40 -6.58 -29.04
N GLN A 359 13.41 -5.65 -28.08
CA GLN A 359 13.59 -4.22 -28.35
C GLN A 359 15.07 -3.79 -28.38
N GLY A 360 16.00 -4.67 -28.01
CA GLY A 360 17.38 -4.25 -27.73
C GLY A 360 17.41 -3.38 -26.49
N TYR A 361 18.03 -2.20 -26.59
CA TYR A 361 18.13 -1.22 -25.52
C TYR A 361 16.76 -0.63 -25.15
N ARG A 362 16.38 -0.68 -23.88
CA ARG A 362 15.11 -0.12 -23.39
C ARG A 362 15.17 0.27 -21.92
N GLU A 363 14.22 1.08 -21.46
CA GLU A 363 14.04 1.36 -20.04
C GLU A 363 13.59 0.10 -19.27
N ALA A 364 14.16 -0.09 -18.09
CA ALA A 364 13.74 -1.11 -17.12
C ALA A 364 12.42 -0.67 -16.46
N GLN A 365 11.52 -1.62 -16.24
CA GLN A 365 10.18 -1.35 -15.69
C GLN A 365 9.74 -2.45 -14.72
N GLY A 366 8.82 -2.13 -13.81
CA GLY A 366 8.21 -3.09 -12.88
C GLY A 366 9.24 -3.81 -12.01
N ALA A 367 9.16 -5.14 -11.91
CA ALA A 367 10.13 -5.91 -11.12
C ALA A 367 11.57 -5.83 -11.66
N ASN A 368 11.74 -5.61 -12.96
CA ASN A 368 13.08 -5.60 -13.55
C ASN A 368 13.91 -4.39 -13.10
N ILE A 369 13.32 -3.20 -12.94
CA ILE A 369 14.08 -2.05 -12.44
C ILE A 369 14.57 -2.30 -11.00
N ILE A 370 13.78 -2.94 -10.15
CA ILE A 370 14.21 -3.35 -8.80
C ILE A 370 15.36 -4.37 -8.86
N ASP A 371 15.28 -5.34 -9.77
CA ASP A 371 16.34 -6.34 -9.97
C ASP A 371 17.64 -5.73 -10.50
N CYS A 372 17.55 -4.82 -11.48
CA CYS A 372 18.69 -4.08 -12.01
C CYS A 372 19.28 -3.14 -10.96
N SER A 373 18.45 -2.44 -10.18
CA SER A 373 18.88 -1.62 -9.04
C SER A 373 19.59 -2.43 -7.97
N THR A 374 19.05 -3.60 -7.62
CA THR A 374 19.69 -4.53 -6.68
C THR A 374 21.05 -4.99 -7.21
N THR A 375 21.13 -5.30 -8.50
CA THR A 375 22.38 -5.65 -9.19
C THR A 375 23.40 -4.51 -9.10
N ALA A 376 22.99 -3.27 -9.37
CA ALA A 376 23.85 -2.10 -9.28
C ALA A 376 24.37 -1.86 -7.85
N VAL A 377 23.52 -1.98 -6.82
CA VAL A 377 23.95 -1.86 -5.41
C VAL A 377 24.98 -2.93 -5.05
N GLY A 378 24.72 -4.19 -5.38
CA GLY A 378 25.64 -5.28 -5.05
C GLY A 378 26.95 -5.22 -5.84
N LEU A 379 26.88 -4.89 -7.13
CA LEU A 379 28.05 -4.71 -7.99
C LEU A 379 28.90 -3.51 -7.52
N GLY A 380 28.26 -2.40 -7.17
CA GLY A 380 28.92 -1.23 -6.60
C GLY A 380 29.57 -1.51 -5.26
N ALA A 381 28.93 -2.30 -4.39
CA ALA A 381 29.52 -2.72 -3.12
C ALA A 381 30.73 -3.65 -3.30
N LEU A 382 30.76 -4.50 -4.33
CA LEU A 382 31.90 -5.36 -4.64
C LEU A 382 33.08 -4.57 -5.23
N ARG A 383 32.81 -3.66 -6.16
CA ARG A 383 33.82 -2.87 -6.89
C ARG A 383 34.22 -1.56 -6.18
N GLU A 384 33.58 -1.25 -5.06
CA GLU A 384 33.67 0.05 -4.38
C GLU A 384 33.34 1.23 -5.31
N ASP A 385 32.36 1.02 -6.20
CA ASP A 385 31.90 1.98 -7.20
C ASP A 385 30.72 2.80 -6.65
N ASN A 386 30.99 4.08 -6.36
CA ASN A 386 30.04 5.01 -5.77
C ASN A 386 28.87 5.30 -6.71
N GLU A 387 29.12 5.39 -8.01
CA GLU A 387 28.10 5.74 -8.99
C GLU A 387 27.11 4.60 -9.13
N LEU A 388 27.57 3.34 -9.17
CA LEU A 388 26.67 2.18 -9.22
C LEU A 388 25.75 2.07 -8.01
N VAL A 389 26.27 2.26 -6.79
CA VAL A 389 25.40 2.24 -5.60
C VAL A 389 24.41 3.40 -5.63
N TYR A 390 24.86 4.59 -6.02
CA TYR A 390 24.00 5.76 -6.17
C TYR A 390 22.89 5.55 -7.22
N LEU A 391 23.21 5.00 -8.39
CA LEU A 391 22.22 4.72 -9.43
C LEU A 391 21.27 3.60 -9.04
N GLY A 392 21.76 2.56 -8.36
CA GLY A 392 20.91 1.51 -7.82
C GLY A 392 19.89 2.06 -6.82
N MET A 393 20.34 2.94 -5.92
CA MET A 393 19.46 3.68 -5.02
C MET A 393 18.47 4.57 -5.80
N LEU A 394 18.95 5.38 -6.74
CA LEU A 394 18.14 6.35 -7.46
C LEU A 394 17.05 5.66 -8.30
N ALA A 395 17.43 4.67 -9.12
CA ALA A 395 16.51 3.95 -10.00
C ALA A 395 15.40 3.23 -9.23
N SER A 396 15.74 2.60 -8.10
CA SER A 396 14.74 1.95 -7.25
C SER A 396 13.86 2.99 -6.54
N SER A 397 14.43 4.06 -5.99
CA SER A 397 13.66 5.09 -5.28
C SER A 397 12.63 5.78 -6.17
N GLN A 398 12.90 5.96 -7.46
CA GLN A 398 11.97 6.55 -8.43
C GLN A 398 10.78 5.63 -8.77
N THR A 399 10.81 4.38 -8.33
CA THR A 399 9.71 3.43 -8.50
C THR A 399 8.66 3.55 -7.38
N PHE A 400 9.05 4.01 -6.19
CA PHE A 400 8.19 4.09 -5.00
C PHE A 400 7.53 5.47 -4.89
N VAL A 401 6.60 5.72 -5.80
CA VAL A 401 5.83 6.98 -5.89
C VAL A 401 4.34 6.76 -5.61
N ILE A 402 3.69 7.74 -5.00
CA ILE A 402 2.22 7.81 -4.98
C ILE A 402 1.76 8.39 -6.32
N GLN A 403 0.92 7.64 -7.03
CA GLN A 403 0.36 8.04 -8.32
C GLN A 403 -0.56 9.25 -8.15
N ASN A 404 -0.46 10.22 -9.06
CA ASN A 404 -1.33 11.40 -9.05
C ASN A 404 -2.61 11.14 -9.85
N VAL A 405 -3.73 11.71 -9.39
CA VAL A 405 -5.02 11.70 -10.10
C VAL A 405 -5.52 13.13 -10.22
N GLU A 406 -5.27 13.75 -11.35
CA GLU A 406 -5.77 15.10 -11.62
C GLU A 406 -7.16 15.07 -12.30
N ASP A 407 -7.38 14.08 -13.17
CA ASP A 407 -8.62 13.94 -13.92
C ASP A 407 -9.14 12.49 -13.94
N SER A 408 -10.06 12.22 -13.02
CA SER A 408 -10.90 11.03 -12.96
C SER A 408 -11.58 10.62 -14.28
N ALA A 409 -11.83 11.53 -15.22
CA ALA A 409 -12.39 11.16 -16.53
C ALA A 409 -11.38 10.34 -17.37
N GLN A 410 -10.08 10.59 -17.20
CA GLN A 410 -9.03 9.80 -17.85
C GLN A 410 -8.93 8.40 -17.26
N ILE A 411 -9.23 8.24 -15.96
CA ILE A 411 -9.24 6.93 -15.32
C ILE A 411 -10.29 6.02 -15.95
N ALA A 412 -11.52 6.49 -16.13
CA ALA A 412 -12.57 5.67 -16.75
C ALA A 412 -12.19 5.24 -18.18
N ALA A 413 -11.55 6.13 -18.94
CA ALA A 413 -11.17 5.88 -20.33
C ALA A 413 -9.91 5.00 -20.48
N ASN A 414 -8.86 5.30 -19.72
CA ASN A 414 -7.52 4.74 -19.91
C ASN A 414 -7.12 3.77 -18.80
N GLY A 415 -7.82 3.80 -17.66
CA GLY A 415 -7.47 3.11 -16.43
C GLY A 415 -6.36 3.78 -15.63
N TYR A 416 -5.78 3.00 -14.72
CA TYR A 416 -4.80 3.40 -13.73
C TYR A 416 -3.40 2.97 -14.16
N ASN A 417 -2.41 3.76 -13.78
CA ASN A 417 -1.03 3.30 -13.77
C ASN A 417 -0.87 2.33 -12.59
N SER A 418 -0.04 1.29 -12.75
CA SER A 418 0.23 0.37 -11.65
C SER A 418 0.93 1.11 -10.49
N GLY A 419 0.47 0.88 -9.26
CA GLY A 419 1.06 1.46 -8.06
C GLY A 419 0.04 1.91 -7.01
N PHE A 420 0.56 2.59 -6.00
CA PHE A 420 -0.21 3.15 -4.90
C PHE A 420 -0.78 4.53 -5.23
N TYR A 421 -1.95 4.82 -4.70
CA TYR A 421 -2.67 6.07 -4.85
C TYR A 421 -2.88 6.77 -3.50
N PRO A 422 -3.23 8.08 -3.48
CA PRO A 422 -3.23 8.87 -2.25
C PRO A 422 -4.22 8.42 -1.17
N ASP A 423 -5.28 7.69 -1.56
CA ASP A 423 -6.27 7.15 -0.61
C ASP A 423 -5.84 5.81 0.02
N GLY A 424 -4.68 5.28 -0.37
CA GLY A 424 -4.16 3.97 0.02
C GLY A 424 -4.50 2.84 -0.95
N SER A 425 -5.24 3.13 -2.03
CA SER A 425 -5.54 2.15 -3.08
C SER A 425 -4.27 1.67 -3.77
N TYR A 426 -4.22 0.38 -4.11
CA TYR A 426 -3.20 -0.18 -4.99
C TYR A 426 -3.85 -0.83 -6.20
N LEU A 427 -3.50 -0.33 -7.38
CA LEU A 427 -4.00 -0.82 -8.65
C LEU A 427 -2.86 -1.46 -9.42
N ASP A 428 -3.19 -2.54 -10.13
CA ASP A 428 -2.34 -3.10 -11.17
C ASP A 428 -3.24 -3.53 -12.34
N HIS A 429 -2.63 -3.87 -13.46
CA HIS A 429 -3.34 -4.34 -14.66
C HIS A 429 -4.47 -3.39 -15.06
N ILE A 430 -4.19 -2.09 -14.99
CA ILE A 430 -5.02 -1.00 -15.51
C ILE A 430 -6.30 -0.75 -14.69
N LYS A 431 -7.11 -1.76 -14.34
CA LYS A 431 -8.40 -1.55 -13.65
C LYS A 431 -8.66 -2.54 -12.49
N VAL A 432 -7.61 -3.14 -11.92
CA VAL A 432 -7.75 -4.21 -10.92
C VAL A 432 -7.17 -3.78 -9.56
N PRO A 433 -7.98 -3.83 -8.48
CA PRO A 433 -7.49 -3.69 -7.10
C PRO A 433 -6.62 -4.90 -6.72
N TYR A 434 -5.35 -4.66 -6.39
CA TYR A 434 -4.34 -5.72 -6.40
C TYR A 434 -3.31 -5.72 -5.26
N LEU A 435 -3.59 -4.99 -4.17
CA LEU A 435 -2.70 -4.86 -3.01
C LEU A 435 -2.19 -6.22 -2.51
N GLY A 436 -3.09 -7.19 -2.38
CA GLY A 436 -2.82 -8.51 -1.80
C GLY A 436 -2.09 -9.50 -2.70
N ALA A 437 -1.59 -9.07 -3.86
CA ALA A 437 -0.74 -9.90 -4.72
C ALA A 437 0.36 -9.08 -5.41
N TYR A 438 0.05 -8.29 -6.45
CA TYR A 438 1.08 -7.47 -7.10
C TYR A 438 1.63 -6.39 -6.17
N GLY A 439 0.80 -5.85 -5.26
CA GLY A 439 1.26 -4.92 -4.23
C GLY A 439 2.28 -5.55 -3.26
N ILE A 440 2.11 -6.83 -2.90
CA ILE A 440 3.10 -7.59 -2.11
C ILE A 440 4.42 -7.71 -2.89
N GLU A 441 4.37 -8.14 -4.15
CA GLU A 441 5.58 -8.31 -4.97
C GLU A 441 6.33 -6.97 -5.19
N PHE A 442 5.59 -5.89 -5.38
CA PHE A 442 6.13 -4.53 -5.44
C PHE A 442 6.83 -4.16 -4.13
N MET A 443 6.20 -4.43 -2.98
CA MET A 443 6.75 -4.08 -1.67
C MET A 443 7.93 -4.94 -1.22
N LYS A 444 8.09 -6.17 -1.72
CA LYS A 444 9.34 -6.94 -1.54
C LYS A 444 10.55 -6.17 -2.06
N GLY A 445 10.39 -5.44 -3.17
CA GLY A 445 11.41 -4.51 -3.68
C GLY A 445 11.66 -3.34 -2.73
N GLY A 446 10.58 -2.77 -2.19
CA GLY A 446 10.60 -1.65 -1.24
C GLY A 446 11.23 -1.98 0.11
N ALA A 447 11.25 -3.25 0.52
CA ALA A 447 11.95 -3.69 1.73
C ALA A 447 13.43 -4.00 1.48
N LYS A 448 13.75 -4.62 0.34
CA LYS A 448 15.08 -5.18 0.09
C LYS A 448 16.18 -4.13 -0.01
N ILE A 449 16.07 -3.17 -0.95
CA ILE A 449 17.16 -2.21 -1.20
C ILE A 449 17.39 -1.27 -0.01
N PRO A 450 16.34 -0.68 0.62
CA PRO A 450 16.53 0.14 1.82
C PRO A 450 17.26 -0.59 2.95
N SER A 451 16.95 -1.88 3.17
CA SER A 451 17.62 -2.67 4.21
C SER A 451 19.12 -2.82 3.95
N LEU A 452 19.55 -2.93 2.69
CA LEU A 452 20.96 -3.03 2.29
C LEU A 452 21.71 -1.70 2.41
N LEU A 453 21.02 -0.56 2.25
CA LEU A 453 21.60 0.78 2.30
C LEU A 453 21.56 1.39 3.71
N ALA A 454 20.93 0.72 4.68
CA ALA A 454 20.78 1.20 6.04
C ALA A 454 22.14 1.56 6.68
N GLY A 455 22.23 2.73 7.29
CA GLY A 455 23.46 3.21 7.94
C GLY A 455 24.58 3.67 6.98
N THR A 456 24.30 3.78 5.68
CA THR A 456 25.24 4.27 4.66
C THR A 456 24.89 5.70 4.18
N PRO A 457 25.75 6.36 3.39
CA PRO A 457 25.46 7.66 2.77
C PRO A 457 24.38 7.62 1.66
N TRP A 458 24.10 6.45 1.06
CA TRP A 458 23.14 6.30 -0.04
C TRP A 458 21.72 6.09 0.48
N LYS A 459 21.13 7.12 1.07
CA LYS A 459 19.77 7.04 1.61
C LYS A 459 18.74 7.34 0.54
N TYR A 460 17.58 6.69 0.65
CA TYR A 460 16.40 7.09 -0.11
C TYR A 460 16.01 8.53 0.25
N PRO A 461 15.48 9.31 -0.72
CA PRO A 461 14.87 10.60 -0.42
C PRO A 461 13.79 10.47 0.67
N GLU A 462 13.63 11.49 1.52
CA GLU A 462 12.66 11.51 2.63
C GLU A 462 11.24 11.21 2.14
N GLN A 463 10.79 11.87 1.07
CA GLN A 463 9.50 11.62 0.44
C GLN A 463 9.27 10.15 0.06
N VAL A 464 10.32 9.42 -0.35
CA VAL A 464 10.20 8.01 -0.69
C VAL A 464 10.01 7.15 0.57
N GLN A 465 10.64 7.53 1.68
CA GLN A 465 10.42 6.87 2.97
C GLN A 465 8.99 7.13 3.47
N ASP A 466 8.50 8.36 3.34
CA ASP A 466 7.11 8.73 3.66
C ASP A 466 6.11 7.92 2.81
N ASN A 467 6.41 7.72 1.52
CA ASN A 467 5.59 6.90 0.65
C ASN A 467 5.56 5.43 1.12
N LEU A 468 6.73 4.84 1.44
CA LEU A 468 6.81 3.45 1.92
C LEU A 468 6.05 3.26 3.25
N GLU A 469 6.12 4.24 4.15
CA GLU A 469 5.34 4.28 5.38
C GLU A 469 3.83 4.33 5.08
N SER A 470 3.41 5.24 4.20
CA SER A 470 2.01 5.38 3.77
C SER A 470 1.47 4.09 3.15
N TYR A 471 2.27 3.37 2.35
CA TYR A 471 1.86 2.10 1.76
C TYR A 471 1.51 1.05 2.81
N ILE A 472 2.28 1.00 3.91
CA ILE A 472 1.99 0.08 5.01
C ILE A 472 0.79 0.55 5.81
N VAL A 473 0.74 1.81 6.23
CA VAL A 473 -0.31 2.30 7.13
C VAL A 473 -1.66 2.38 6.42
N GLU A 474 -1.73 3.07 5.28
CA GLU A 474 -2.98 3.35 4.56
C GLU A 474 -3.40 2.20 3.63
N GLY A 475 -2.44 1.41 3.14
CA GLY A 475 -2.67 0.22 2.34
C GLY A 475 -2.82 -1.02 3.21
N PHE A 476 -1.69 -1.65 3.59
CA PHE A 476 -1.69 -2.96 4.27
C PHE A 476 -2.40 -2.96 5.63
N GLY A 477 -2.30 -1.88 6.41
CA GLY A 477 -2.93 -1.74 7.73
C GLY A 477 -4.46 -1.86 7.71
N ASN A 478 -5.07 -1.48 6.59
CA ASN A 478 -6.50 -1.56 6.34
C ASN A 478 -6.88 -2.71 5.40
N GLY A 479 -5.91 -3.23 4.64
CA GLY A 479 -6.05 -4.39 3.76
C GLY A 479 -5.92 -5.75 4.46
N MET A 480 -5.85 -5.78 5.80
CA MET A 480 -5.64 -6.99 6.59
C MET A 480 -6.58 -7.08 7.81
N TYR A 481 -6.95 -8.31 8.17
CA TYR A 481 -7.70 -8.65 9.37
C TYR A 481 -7.12 -9.92 10.01
N GLN A 482 -6.78 -9.88 11.30
CA GLN A 482 -6.16 -11.00 12.03
C GLN A 482 -4.98 -11.66 11.27
N GLY A 483 -4.10 -10.84 10.68
CA GLY A 483 -2.96 -11.32 9.90
C GLY A 483 -3.29 -11.90 8.51
N MET A 484 -4.56 -11.92 8.09
CA MET A 484 -4.98 -12.37 6.76
C MET A 484 -5.23 -11.18 5.83
N MET A 485 -4.81 -11.31 4.56
CA MET A 485 -5.07 -10.33 3.51
C MET A 485 -6.53 -10.40 3.03
N LEU A 486 -7.19 -9.26 2.83
CA LEU A 486 -8.56 -9.24 2.28
C LEU A 486 -8.59 -9.76 0.83
N ASP A 487 -9.44 -10.75 0.55
CA ASP A 487 -9.51 -11.40 -0.77
C ASP A 487 -10.02 -10.46 -1.88
N CYS A 488 -10.81 -9.44 -1.53
CA CYS A 488 -11.26 -8.42 -2.48
C CYS A 488 -10.13 -7.52 -3.04
N LEU A 489 -8.90 -7.67 -2.53
CA LEU A 489 -7.69 -6.97 -2.95
C LEU A 489 -6.67 -7.89 -3.66
N LYS A 490 -7.05 -9.13 -3.98
CA LYS A 490 -6.12 -10.15 -4.53
C LYS A 490 -6.30 -10.42 -6.03
N GLY A 491 -7.22 -9.74 -6.71
CA GLY A 491 -7.53 -9.98 -8.12
C GLY A 491 -7.71 -11.47 -8.43
N ARG A 492 -7.15 -11.96 -9.54
CA ARG A 492 -7.28 -13.39 -9.91
C ARG A 492 -6.57 -14.37 -8.96
N SER A 493 -5.71 -13.88 -8.06
CA SER A 493 -4.89 -14.71 -7.17
C SER A 493 -5.69 -15.47 -6.13
N VAL A 494 -6.97 -15.13 -5.91
CA VAL A 494 -7.90 -15.92 -5.08
C VAL A 494 -8.05 -17.36 -5.57
N SER A 495 -7.76 -17.63 -6.85
CA SER A 495 -7.76 -18.97 -7.46
C SER A 495 -6.47 -19.79 -7.24
N ARG A 496 -5.53 -19.29 -6.42
CA ARG A 496 -4.24 -19.93 -6.13
C ARG A 496 -4.22 -20.52 -4.72
N PRO A 497 -4.15 -21.85 -4.55
CA PRO A 497 -4.12 -22.45 -3.21
C PRO A 497 -2.87 -22.06 -2.39
N ALA A 498 -1.72 -21.89 -3.06
CA ALA A 498 -0.46 -21.50 -2.42
C ALA A 498 -0.38 -19.99 -2.07
N SER A 499 -1.36 -19.19 -2.51
CA SER A 499 -1.47 -17.75 -2.21
C SER A 499 -2.81 -17.47 -1.55
N SER A 500 -3.16 -18.28 -0.54
CA SER A 500 -4.33 -18.04 0.32
C SER A 500 -4.27 -16.64 0.96
N ASN A 501 -5.40 -16.15 1.47
CA ASN A 501 -5.45 -14.89 2.23
C ASN A 501 -4.46 -14.88 3.41
N GLN A 502 -4.33 -16.00 4.13
CA GLN A 502 -3.32 -16.16 5.19
C GLN A 502 -1.90 -16.10 4.62
N ALA A 503 -1.58 -16.84 3.55
CA ALA A 503 -0.24 -16.82 2.97
C ALA A 503 0.16 -15.42 2.48
N ALA A 504 -0.75 -14.70 1.83
CA ALA A 504 -0.53 -13.32 1.42
C ALA A 504 -0.38 -12.36 2.62
N GLY A 505 -1.15 -12.55 3.68
CA GLY A 505 -1.02 -11.77 4.91
C GLY A 505 0.32 -12.01 5.62
N ARG A 506 0.81 -13.25 5.66
CA ARG A 506 2.15 -13.58 6.16
C ARG A 506 3.26 -12.88 5.38
N GLU A 507 3.17 -12.86 4.04
CA GLU A 507 4.13 -12.12 3.19
C GLU A 507 4.11 -10.62 3.49
N ALA A 508 2.93 -10.02 3.72
CA ALA A 508 2.81 -8.63 4.14
C ALA A 508 3.44 -8.38 5.53
N MET A 509 3.18 -9.25 6.51
CA MET A 509 3.81 -9.16 7.84
C MET A 509 5.34 -9.28 7.76
N MET A 510 5.87 -10.13 6.89
CA MET A 510 7.31 -10.22 6.63
C MET A 510 7.90 -8.91 6.10
N ILE A 511 7.23 -8.29 5.13
CA ILE A 511 7.62 -6.98 4.60
C ILE A 511 7.63 -5.94 5.72
N ILE A 512 6.56 -5.88 6.53
CA ILE A 512 6.44 -4.94 7.65
C ILE A 512 7.59 -5.15 8.65
N LEU A 513 7.88 -6.39 9.04
CA LEU A 513 9.00 -6.72 9.92
C LEU A 513 10.35 -6.21 9.38
N GLN A 514 10.54 -6.21 8.07
CA GLN A 514 11.77 -5.73 7.44
C GLN A 514 11.91 -4.20 7.45
N ILE A 515 10.80 -3.45 7.38
CA ILE A 515 10.86 -1.98 7.17
C ILE A 515 10.37 -1.13 8.35
N VAL A 516 9.64 -1.68 9.31
CA VAL A 516 9.00 -0.91 10.40
C VAL A 516 9.98 -0.08 11.26
N ASP A 517 11.29 -0.39 11.23
CA ASP A 517 12.29 0.39 11.96
C ASP A 517 12.65 1.72 11.30
N SER A 518 12.32 1.91 10.01
CA SER A 518 12.55 3.18 9.31
C SER A 518 11.39 4.16 9.41
N PHE A 519 10.28 3.77 10.04
CA PHE A 519 9.08 4.60 10.13
C PHE A 519 9.21 5.71 11.18
N SER A 520 8.41 6.75 11.00
CA SER A 520 8.11 7.76 12.02
C SER A 520 7.63 7.08 13.30
N GLN A 521 7.83 7.74 14.45
CA GLN A 521 7.46 7.14 15.75
C GLN A 521 5.97 6.79 15.83
N GLU A 522 5.11 7.66 15.29
CA GLU A 522 3.65 7.48 15.28
C GLU A 522 3.21 6.31 14.40
N ALA A 523 3.72 6.23 13.16
CA ALA A 523 3.43 5.11 12.28
C ALA A 523 4.02 3.81 12.81
N LYS A 524 5.20 3.85 13.43
CA LYS A 524 5.83 2.70 14.07
C LYS A 524 4.98 2.15 15.21
N GLU A 525 4.48 3.01 16.11
CA GLU A 525 3.61 2.60 17.21
C GLU A 525 2.32 1.93 16.70
N THR A 526 1.66 2.57 15.73
CA THR A 526 0.44 2.04 15.10
C THR A 526 0.70 0.69 14.41
N THR A 527 1.77 0.60 13.62
CA THR A 527 2.12 -0.59 12.84
C THR A 527 2.55 -1.75 13.75
N LEU A 528 3.34 -1.48 14.80
CA LEU A 528 3.75 -2.51 15.75
C LEU A 528 2.57 -3.02 16.58
N SER A 529 1.62 -2.14 16.93
CA SER A 529 0.41 -2.55 17.64
C SER A 529 -0.40 -3.55 16.82
N ALA A 530 -0.62 -3.23 15.53
CA ALA A 530 -1.35 -4.11 14.63
C ALA A 530 -0.59 -5.40 14.32
N LEU A 531 0.73 -5.30 14.05
CA LEU A 531 1.58 -6.46 13.78
C LEU A 531 1.61 -7.42 14.97
N LYS A 532 1.67 -6.91 16.21
CA LYS A 532 1.63 -7.75 17.41
C LYS A 532 0.32 -8.52 17.51
N ALA A 533 -0.81 -7.85 17.30
CA ALA A 533 -2.12 -8.52 17.28
C ALA A 533 -2.17 -9.63 16.20
N TRP A 534 -1.64 -9.38 15.01
CA TRP A 534 -1.60 -10.40 13.95
C TRP A 534 -0.64 -11.56 14.25
N LEU A 535 0.47 -11.29 14.94
CA LEU A 535 1.40 -12.34 15.39
C LEU A 535 0.77 -13.25 16.45
N GLU A 536 -0.04 -12.69 17.35
CA GLU A 536 -0.79 -13.44 18.36
C GLU A 536 -1.87 -14.34 17.70
N GLU A 537 -2.51 -13.86 16.63
CA GLU A 537 -3.53 -14.60 15.88
C GLU A 537 -3.00 -15.75 15.00
N ASP A 538 -1.75 -15.64 14.53
CA ASP A 538 -1.13 -16.64 13.67
C ASP A 538 0.04 -17.36 14.37
N GLU A 539 -0.31 -18.25 15.30
CA GLU A 539 0.66 -19.05 16.09
C GLU A 539 1.70 -19.79 15.19
N GLY A 540 1.31 -20.17 13.97
CA GLY A 540 2.18 -20.88 13.03
C GLY A 540 3.09 -19.97 12.20
N PHE A 541 2.98 -18.65 12.32
CA PHE A 541 3.77 -17.70 11.52
C PHE A 541 5.26 -17.77 11.86
N ILE A 542 5.62 -17.69 13.14
CA ILE A 542 7.02 -17.69 13.58
C ILE A 542 7.71 -19.02 13.21
N ASP A 543 7.00 -20.14 13.31
CA ASP A 543 7.50 -21.45 12.94
C ASP A 543 7.60 -21.65 11.42
N SER A 544 6.91 -20.84 10.62
CA SER A 544 7.01 -20.87 9.16
C SER A 544 8.34 -20.29 8.64
N PHE A 545 9.07 -19.54 9.46
CA PHE A 545 10.40 -19.04 9.12
C PHE A 545 11.43 -20.18 9.17
N VAL A 546 11.84 -20.60 7.97
CA VAL A 546 12.90 -21.58 7.72
C VAL A 546 14.05 -20.94 6.96
N GLY A 547 15.23 -21.54 7.04
CA GLY A 547 16.43 -21.02 6.36
C GLY A 547 17.08 -19.84 7.07
N ALA A 548 18.35 -19.63 6.75
CA ALA A 548 19.19 -18.64 7.43
C ALA A 548 18.74 -17.19 7.17
N GLU A 549 18.23 -16.92 5.97
CA GLU A 549 17.74 -15.61 5.53
C GLU A 549 16.58 -15.07 6.38
N ASN A 550 15.83 -15.94 7.05
CA ASN A 550 14.65 -15.57 7.83
C ASN A 550 14.92 -15.49 9.33
N MET A 551 16.10 -15.88 9.81
CA MET A 551 16.37 -15.99 11.26
C MET A 551 16.31 -14.65 11.98
N ALA A 552 16.80 -13.57 11.36
CA ALA A 552 16.71 -12.22 11.93
C ALA A 552 15.24 -11.75 12.03
N ILE A 553 14.44 -12.04 11.00
CA ILE A 553 13.00 -11.71 10.96
C ILE A 553 12.26 -12.52 12.03
N LYS A 554 12.56 -13.81 12.15
CA LYS A 554 12.01 -14.71 13.18
C LYS A 554 12.29 -14.20 14.58
N LYS A 555 13.53 -13.78 14.86
CA LYS A 555 13.93 -13.18 16.13
C LYS A 555 13.14 -11.90 16.41
N LYS A 556 13.09 -10.99 15.45
CA LYS A 556 12.34 -9.72 15.59
C LYS A 556 10.84 -9.97 15.87
N ALA A 557 10.23 -10.93 15.18
CA ALA A 557 8.84 -11.32 15.44
C ALA A 557 8.64 -11.83 16.88
N LYS A 558 9.55 -12.67 17.39
CA LYS A 558 9.55 -13.11 18.80
C LYS A 558 9.70 -11.95 19.77
N GLU A 559 10.66 -11.05 19.51
CA GLU A 559 10.89 -9.87 20.36
C GLU A 559 9.65 -8.96 20.44
N ILE A 560 8.96 -8.74 19.31
CA ILE A 560 7.70 -7.96 19.28
C ILE A 560 6.60 -8.66 20.08
N LEU A 561 6.46 -9.98 19.92
CA LEU A 561 5.46 -10.77 20.61
C LEU A 561 5.68 -10.75 22.14
N GLU A 562 6.94 -10.82 22.58
CA GLU A 562 7.33 -10.82 24.00
C GLU A 562 7.35 -9.41 24.63
N ASP A 563 7.43 -8.34 23.83
CA ASP A 563 7.52 -6.97 24.34
C ASP A 563 6.19 -6.48 24.92
N THR A 564 6.09 -6.48 26.25
CA THR A 564 4.92 -5.99 27.01
C THR A 564 4.66 -4.49 26.89
N SER A 565 5.57 -3.70 26.31
CA SER A 565 5.37 -2.27 26.07
C SER A 565 4.58 -1.99 24.78
N ILE A 566 4.57 -2.94 23.84
CA ILE A 566 3.76 -2.87 22.62
C ILE A 566 2.34 -3.32 22.97
N GLN A 567 1.36 -2.44 22.75
CA GLN A 567 -0.05 -2.80 22.87
C GLN A 567 -0.44 -3.76 21.75
N SER A 568 -1.24 -4.77 22.04
CA SER A 568 -1.81 -5.66 21.03
C SER A 568 -3.22 -5.17 20.74
N ASN A 569 -3.36 -4.40 19.66
CA ASN A 569 -4.65 -3.85 19.24
C ASN A 569 -4.60 -3.40 17.78
N VAL A 570 -5.74 -3.52 17.10
CA VAL A 570 -5.97 -2.93 15.78
C VAL A 570 -7.21 -2.03 15.90
N ALA A 571 -7.05 -0.73 15.69
CA ALA A 571 -8.14 0.23 15.94
C ALA A 571 -9.35 0.03 14.99
N PRO A 572 -10.59 0.17 15.48
CA PRO A 572 -11.77 0.25 14.62
C PRO A 572 -11.65 1.39 13.60
N ILE A 573 -12.15 1.17 12.38
CA ILE A 573 -12.08 2.14 11.29
C ILE A 573 -13.18 1.91 10.26
N HIS A 574 -13.72 3.00 9.70
CA HIS A 574 -14.33 2.96 8.37
C HIS A 574 -13.42 3.69 7.39
N LYS A 575 -13.08 3.02 6.29
CA LYS A 575 -12.25 3.57 5.21
C LYS A 575 -12.91 3.33 3.87
N SER A 576 -13.25 4.41 3.18
CA SER A 576 -13.64 4.38 1.78
C SER A 576 -12.41 4.51 0.89
N TYR A 577 -12.34 3.68 -0.14
CA TYR A 577 -11.29 3.68 -1.17
C TYR A 577 -11.91 3.98 -2.54
N PRO A 578 -12.26 5.25 -2.81
CA PRO A 578 -12.94 5.63 -4.04
C PRO A 578 -12.13 5.26 -5.28
N LEU A 579 -10.79 5.32 -5.24
CA LEU A 579 -9.95 5.03 -6.40
C LEU A 579 -9.87 3.54 -6.77
N MET A 580 -10.37 2.62 -5.94
CA MET A 580 -10.43 1.20 -6.27
C MET A 580 -11.81 0.56 -6.03
N ASP A 581 -12.86 1.38 -5.88
CA ASP A 581 -14.24 0.95 -5.64
C ASP A 581 -14.32 -0.09 -4.48
N ARG A 582 -13.66 0.21 -3.35
CA ARG A 582 -13.70 -0.60 -2.12
C ARG A 582 -14.13 0.23 -0.92
N ALA A 583 -14.71 -0.43 0.07
CA ALA A 583 -14.82 0.10 1.42
C ALA A 583 -14.48 -0.99 2.44
N VAL A 584 -13.89 -0.58 3.55
CA VAL A 584 -13.54 -1.43 4.69
C VAL A 584 -14.16 -0.81 5.93
N HIS A 585 -14.82 -1.63 6.73
CA HIS A 585 -15.42 -1.25 8.00
C HIS A 585 -15.04 -2.29 9.06
N ARG A 586 -14.12 -1.93 9.93
CA ARG A 586 -13.55 -2.77 10.98
C ARG A 586 -14.07 -2.30 12.33
N THR A 587 -14.61 -3.24 13.10
CA THR A 587 -14.96 -3.10 14.51
C THR A 587 -13.91 -3.84 15.36
N GLU A 588 -14.14 -3.97 16.66
CA GLU A 588 -13.30 -4.80 17.52
C GLU A 588 -13.45 -6.29 17.20
N ASP A 589 -14.66 -6.73 16.85
CA ASP A 589 -15.01 -8.16 16.73
C ASP A 589 -15.05 -8.66 15.28
N TYR A 590 -15.24 -7.78 14.28
CA TYR A 590 -15.33 -8.20 12.88
C TYR A 590 -14.80 -7.14 11.90
N LEU A 591 -14.59 -7.54 10.66
CA LEU A 591 -14.36 -6.63 9.54
C LEU A 591 -15.32 -6.94 8.40
N PHE A 592 -16.09 -5.92 8.00
CA PHE A 592 -16.90 -5.90 6.80
C PHE A 592 -16.13 -5.26 5.64
N ALA A 593 -15.95 -5.97 4.54
CA ALA A 593 -15.37 -5.44 3.31
C ALA A 593 -16.40 -5.44 2.18
N LEU A 594 -16.42 -4.36 1.41
CA LEU A 594 -17.32 -4.17 0.27
C LEU A 594 -16.52 -4.07 -1.02
N SER A 595 -16.89 -4.91 -2.00
CA SER A 595 -16.25 -5.00 -3.31
C SER A 595 -17.20 -4.56 -4.42
N MET A 596 -16.90 -3.43 -5.05
CA MET A 596 -17.73 -2.81 -6.10
C MET A 596 -16.97 -2.70 -7.43
N TYR A 597 -17.69 -2.42 -8.52
CA TYR A 597 -17.12 -2.14 -9.83
C TYR A 597 -17.93 -1.04 -10.54
N SER A 598 -17.28 -0.34 -11.46
CA SER A 598 -17.81 0.82 -12.17
C SER A 598 -17.31 0.85 -13.62
N GLU A 599 -17.37 2.00 -14.28
CA GLU A 599 -16.59 2.27 -15.49
C GLU A 599 -15.07 2.33 -15.25
N ARG A 600 -14.63 2.53 -13.99
CA ARG A 600 -13.23 2.69 -13.59
C ARG A 600 -12.58 1.35 -13.19
N ILE A 601 -13.33 0.50 -12.51
CA ILE A 601 -12.86 -0.79 -11.98
C ILE A 601 -13.64 -1.93 -12.62
N GLN A 602 -12.97 -3.02 -12.98
CA GLN A 602 -13.61 -4.19 -13.59
C GLN A 602 -14.36 -5.06 -12.57
N ASN A 603 -15.35 -5.83 -13.03
CA ASN A 603 -16.14 -6.76 -12.22
C ASN A 603 -15.29 -7.87 -11.56
N THR A 604 -14.20 -8.26 -12.21
CA THR A 604 -13.19 -9.23 -11.77
C THR A 604 -12.05 -9.24 -12.78
N GLU A 605 -10.97 -9.98 -12.54
CA GLU A 605 -9.94 -10.29 -13.54
C GLU A 605 -9.91 -11.79 -13.84
N ILE A 606 -9.98 -12.16 -15.12
CA ILE A 606 -9.88 -13.54 -15.61
C ILE A 606 -8.83 -13.60 -16.72
N MET A 607 -7.65 -14.13 -16.39
CA MET A 607 -6.56 -14.29 -17.35
C MET A 607 -5.69 -15.49 -16.99
N ASN A 608 -4.95 -16.01 -17.97
CA ASN A 608 -4.00 -17.11 -17.78
C ASN A 608 -4.64 -18.40 -17.20
N ASP A 609 -5.90 -18.70 -17.56
CA ASP A 609 -6.69 -19.79 -16.96
C ASP A 609 -6.94 -19.65 -15.45
N GLU A 610 -6.75 -18.47 -14.87
CA GLU A 610 -6.97 -18.17 -13.45
C GLU A 610 -8.30 -17.43 -13.23
N ASN A 611 -8.89 -17.64 -12.04
CA ASN A 611 -10.14 -17.04 -11.56
C ASN A 611 -11.36 -17.20 -12.48
N ARG A 612 -11.48 -18.36 -13.14
CA ARG A 612 -12.47 -18.62 -14.20
C ARG A 612 -13.95 -18.47 -13.81
N PHE A 613 -14.28 -18.46 -12.51
CA PHE A 613 -15.64 -18.25 -12.00
C PHE A 613 -15.76 -16.96 -11.17
N GLY A 614 -14.86 -15.99 -11.34
CA GLY A 614 -14.80 -14.78 -10.53
C GLY A 614 -15.82 -13.68 -10.86
N TRP A 615 -16.75 -13.90 -11.81
CA TRP A 615 -17.57 -12.88 -12.48
C TRP A 615 -18.28 -11.86 -11.60
N HIS A 616 -18.67 -12.26 -10.39
CA HIS A 616 -19.48 -11.45 -9.47
C HIS A 616 -18.71 -10.99 -8.22
N GLN A 617 -17.38 -11.18 -8.16
CA GLN A 617 -16.54 -10.85 -6.99
C GLN A 617 -16.51 -9.35 -6.65
N ASN A 618 -16.82 -8.47 -7.61
CA ASN A 618 -16.94 -7.03 -7.38
C ASN A 618 -18.36 -6.51 -7.59
N ASN A 619 -19.39 -7.37 -7.70
CA ASN A 619 -20.77 -6.94 -8.00
C ASN A 619 -21.53 -6.49 -6.74
N GLY A 620 -20.92 -5.60 -5.96
CA GLY A 620 -21.40 -5.26 -4.61
C GLY A 620 -21.29 -6.46 -3.66
N MET A 621 -20.22 -7.26 -3.80
CA MET A 621 -19.99 -8.41 -2.94
C MET A 621 -19.58 -7.93 -1.55
N THR A 622 -20.22 -8.50 -0.54
CA THR A 622 -19.92 -8.24 0.87
C THR A 622 -19.13 -9.38 1.47
N TYR A 623 -18.16 -9.05 2.32
CA TYR A 623 -17.34 -10.01 3.05
C TYR A 623 -17.44 -9.69 4.54
N ILE A 624 -17.72 -10.70 5.36
CA ILE A 624 -17.53 -10.64 6.82
C ILE A 624 -16.31 -11.48 7.17
N TYR A 625 -15.31 -10.84 7.79
CA TYR A 625 -14.14 -11.48 8.39
C TYR A 625 -14.32 -11.43 9.91
N ASP A 626 -14.27 -12.61 10.52
CA ASP A 626 -14.55 -12.87 11.93
C ASP A 626 -13.78 -14.14 12.36
N GLU A 627 -14.07 -14.66 13.55
CA GLU A 627 -13.45 -15.89 14.10
C GLU A 627 -13.66 -17.14 13.23
N ASP A 628 -14.61 -17.13 12.28
CA ASP A 628 -14.82 -18.25 11.37
C ASP A 628 -13.71 -18.38 10.31
N LYS A 629 -12.90 -17.35 10.11
CA LYS A 629 -11.82 -17.31 9.10
C LYS A 629 -12.30 -17.80 7.73
N GLN A 630 -13.49 -17.33 7.35
CA GLN A 630 -14.37 -17.90 6.32
C GLN A 630 -13.73 -18.21 4.96
N TYR A 631 -12.94 -17.26 4.45
CA TYR A 631 -12.39 -17.30 3.08
C TYR A 631 -11.06 -18.05 2.98
N THR A 632 -10.63 -18.68 4.07
CA THR A 632 -9.52 -19.63 4.06
C THR A 632 -9.93 -20.97 3.42
N GLU A 633 -8.95 -21.84 3.20
CA GLU A 633 -9.10 -23.27 2.85
C GLU A 633 -10.29 -23.63 1.95
N ASN A 634 -10.00 -23.76 0.67
CA ASN A 634 -10.90 -24.24 -0.38
C ASN A 634 -12.20 -23.45 -0.63
N TYR A 635 -12.42 -22.30 0.02
CA TYR A 635 -13.63 -21.49 -0.21
C TYR A 635 -13.85 -21.19 -1.70
N TRP A 636 -12.81 -20.70 -2.40
CA TRP A 636 -12.93 -20.24 -3.79
C TRP A 636 -13.15 -21.34 -4.82
N ASN A 637 -12.73 -22.58 -4.56
CA ASN A 637 -12.98 -23.69 -5.49
C ASN A 637 -14.30 -24.43 -5.22
N THR A 638 -15.00 -24.16 -4.12
CA THR A 638 -16.27 -24.84 -3.77
C THR A 638 -17.47 -23.91 -3.60
N VAL A 639 -17.28 -22.60 -3.43
CA VAL A 639 -18.40 -21.66 -3.31
C VAL A 639 -19.20 -21.60 -4.61
N ASN A 640 -20.52 -21.43 -4.50
CA ASN A 640 -21.38 -21.17 -5.66
C ASN A 640 -21.11 -19.75 -6.20
N PRO A 641 -20.46 -19.59 -7.37
CA PRO A 641 -20.04 -18.28 -7.86
C PRO A 641 -21.21 -17.42 -8.33
N LEU A 642 -22.40 -17.99 -8.52
CA LEU A 642 -23.61 -17.29 -8.96
C LEU A 642 -24.42 -16.68 -7.80
N ARG A 643 -24.00 -16.92 -6.55
CA ARG A 643 -24.63 -16.41 -5.32
C ARG A 643 -23.58 -15.96 -4.32
N LEU A 644 -22.72 -15.01 -4.71
CA LEU A 644 -21.78 -14.41 -3.76
C LEU A 644 -22.52 -13.43 -2.84
N PRO A 645 -22.20 -13.37 -1.53
CA PRO A 645 -22.93 -12.54 -0.56
C PRO A 645 -22.99 -11.07 -1.00
N GLY A 646 -24.13 -10.43 -0.77
CA GLY A 646 -24.37 -9.03 -1.11
C GLY A 646 -24.74 -8.76 -2.58
N THR A 647 -24.43 -9.66 -3.52
CA THR A 647 -24.60 -9.40 -4.96
C THR A 647 -26.07 -9.40 -5.42
N THR A 648 -26.39 -8.62 -6.47
CA THR A 648 -27.68 -8.68 -7.18
C THR A 648 -27.43 -9.05 -8.63
N VAL A 649 -27.83 -10.26 -9.06
CA VAL A 649 -27.38 -10.84 -10.33
C VAL A 649 -28.50 -11.54 -11.08
N VAL A 650 -28.33 -11.68 -12.39
CA VAL A 650 -28.94 -12.80 -13.11
C VAL A 650 -27.93 -13.95 -13.04
N PRO A 651 -28.25 -15.09 -12.42
CA PRO A 651 -27.28 -16.15 -12.14
C PRO A 651 -26.96 -16.98 -13.39
N VAL A 652 -26.15 -16.43 -14.30
CA VAL A 652 -25.71 -17.06 -15.56
C VAL A 652 -24.20 -17.28 -15.61
N ASN A 653 -23.79 -18.32 -16.32
CA ASN A 653 -22.40 -18.50 -16.72
C ASN A 653 -22.03 -17.48 -17.81
N ILE A 654 -21.19 -16.48 -17.45
CA ILE A 654 -20.71 -15.44 -18.37
C ILE A 654 -19.61 -15.97 -19.29
N GLY A 655 -18.94 -17.05 -18.90
CA GLY A 655 -17.83 -17.67 -19.64
C GLY A 655 -16.50 -16.95 -19.42
N THR A 656 -15.43 -17.53 -19.97
CA THR A 656 -14.04 -17.06 -19.76
C THR A 656 -13.32 -16.70 -21.05
N GLY A 657 -14.08 -16.33 -22.08
CA GLY A 657 -13.56 -16.09 -23.43
C GLY A 657 -13.01 -17.36 -24.11
N LYS A 658 -12.40 -17.17 -25.29
CA LYS A 658 -11.64 -18.21 -25.99
C LYS A 658 -10.17 -18.11 -25.58
N PRO A 659 -9.43 -19.22 -25.59
CA PRO A 659 -7.99 -19.15 -25.39
C PRO A 659 -7.32 -18.19 -26.38
N ASP A 660 -6.38 -17.41 -25.87
CA ASP A 660 -5.58 -16.45 -26.63
C ASP A 660 -4.51 -17.16 -27.49
N GLY A 661 -3.58 -16.37 -28.07
CA GLY A 661 -2.47 -16.92 -28.87
C GLY A 661 -1.47 -17.77 -28.07
N SER A 662 -1.44 -17.64 -26.74
CA SER A 662 -0.61 -18.46 -25.85
C SER A 662 -1.33 -19.74 -25.39
N GLY A 663 -2.64 -19.83 -25.62
CA GLY A 663 -3.47 -21.01 -25.37
C GLY A 663 -4.13 -21.01 -24.00
N PHE A 664 -4.13 -19.89 -23.28
CA PHE A 664 -4.81 -19.72 -21.99
C PHE A 664 -6.14 -18.98 -22.16
N ALA A 665 -7.17 -19.37 -21.40
CA ALA A 665 -8.43 -18.63 -21.39
C ALA A 665 -8.24 -17.23 -20.77
N GLN A 666 -8.84 -16.24 -21.41
CA GLN A 666 -8.89 -14.83 -21.00
C GLN A 666 -10.22 -14.23 -21.48
N GLY A 667 -10.93 -13.57 -20.57
CA GLY A 667 -12.22 -12.95 -20.84
C GLY A 667 -13.27 -13.33 -19.81
N GLY A 668 -14.44 -12.68 -19.89
CA GLY A 668 -15.49 -12.76 -18.87
C GLY A 668 -15.46 -11.60 -17.87
N ASP A 669 -14.37 -10.83 -17.90
CA ASP A 669 -14.19 -9.56 -17.23
C ASP A 669 -14.63 -8.37 -18.11
N PHE A 670 -15.17 -7.34 -17.45
CA PHE A 670 -15.70 -6.13 -18.04
C PHE A 670 -15.84 -5.02 -16.99
N CYS A 671 -15.97 -3.78 -17.46
CA CYS A 671 -16.46 -2.66 -16.65
C CYS A 671 -17.96 -2.47 -16.85
N SER A 672 -18.64 -1.76 -15.94
CA SER A 672 -19.98 -1.22 -16.24
C SER A 672 -19.86 0.10 -17.00
N LYS A 673 -21.00 0.68 -17.40
CA LYS A 673 -21.08 2.08 -17.84
C LYS A 673 -21.49 3.04 -16.72
N GLU A 674 -21.66 2.51 -15.51
CA GLU A 674 -22.13 3.27 -14.36
C GLU A 674 -20.94 3.92 -13.66
N SER A 675 -21.03 5.22 -13.43
CA SER A 675 -19.98 5.96 -12.70
C SER A 675 -20.29 6.16 -11.22
N TRP A 676 -21.56 6.14 -10.82
CA TRP A 676 -21.96 6.34 -9.42
C TRP A 676 -21.64 5.08 -8.62
N VAL A 677 -20.42 5.03 -8.09
CA VAL A 677 -19.89 3.97 -7.23
C VAL A 677 -18.90 4.59 -6.25
N GLY A 678 -19.11 4.40 -4.96
CA GLY A 678 -18.30 5.04 -3.91
C GLY A 678 -19.16 5.39 -2.70
N GLY A 679 -18.69 6.32 -1.87
CA GLY A 679 -19.32 6.61 -0.59
C GLY A 679 -18.73 7.80 0.14
N THR A 680 -19.23 8.06 1.34
CA THR A 680 -18.72 9.07 2.26
C THR A 680 -18.70 8.55 3.69
N SER A 681 -17.97 9.21 4.59
CA SER A 681 -17.75 8.74 5.95
C SER A 681 -17.68 9.86 6.99
N ILE A 682 -18.04 9.53 8.23
CA ILE A 682 -17.81 10.36 9.42
C ILE A 682 -17.23 9.47 10.52
N GLY A 683 -16.01 9.77 10.97
CA GLY A 683 -15.32 8.96 11.96
C GLY A 683 -15.18 7.51 11.50
N ASN A 684 -15.67 6.56 12.31
CA ASN A 684 -15.65 5.13 12.01
C ASN A 684 -16.94 4.62 11.34
N TYR A 685 -17.77 5.53 10.83
CA TYR A 685 -19.04 5.20 10.17
C TYR A 685 -19.00 5.63 8.72
N GLY A 686 -19.77 4.96 7.87
CA GLY A 686 -19.82 5.31 6.47
C GLY A 686 -21.06 4.83 5.74
N VAL A 687 -21.24 5.40 4.56
CA VAL A 687 -22.26 5.00 3.59
C VAL A 687 -21.57 4.77 2.27
N SER A 688 -21.91 3.69 1.59
CA SER A 688 -21.42 3.38 0.25
C SER A 688 -22.60 3.02 -0.63
N GLY A 689 -22.45 3.20 -1.93
CA GLY A 689 -23.44 2.80 -2.91
C GLY A 689 -22.83 2.44 -4.25
N MET A 690 -23.58 1.64 -5.00
CA MET A 690 -23.25 1.19 -6.34
C MET A 690 -24.48 1.24 -7.22
N SER A 691 -24.42 2.06 -8.26
CA SER A 691 -25.29 1.92 -9.42
C SER A 691 -24.80 0.73 -10.23
N PHE A 692 -25.57 -0.36 -10.26
CA PHE A 692 -25.18 -1.57 -10.96
C PHE A 692 -25.94 -1.70 -12.28
N SER A 693 -25.26 -2.27 -13.28
CA SER A 693 -25.81 -2.54 -14.59
C SER A 693 -25.20 -3.81 -15.16
N GLY A 694 -26.00 -4.62 -15.85
CA GLY A 694 -25.51 -5.71 -16.68
C GLY A 694 -24.95 -5.21 -18.01
N GLU A 695 -25.25 -3.98 -18.43
CA GLU A 695 -24.64 -3.40 -19.63
C GLU A 695 -23.12 -3.27 -19.44
N THR A 696 -22.38 -4.03 -20.26
CA THR A 696 -20.93 -4.17 -20.15
C THR A 696 -20.20 -3.18 -21.05
N GLN A 697 -19.10 -2.63 -20.55
CA GLN A 697 -18.06 -1.96 -21.31
C GLN A 697 -16.82 -2.88 -21.36
N GLY A 698 -16.44 -3.30 -22.55
CA GLY A 698 -15.29 -4.21 -22.74
C GLY A 698 -13.94 -3.57 -22.40
N ILE A 699 -12.98 -4.40 -22.01
CA ILE A 699 -11.59 -4.01 -21.81
C ILE A 699 -10.87 -3.95 -23.16
N ALA A 700 -10.05 -2.92 -23.38
CA ALA A 700 -9.35 -2.74 -24.65
C ALA A 700 -8.40 -3.91 -24.92
N GLY A 701 -8.60 -4.62 -26.04
CA GLY A 701 -7.80 -5.79 -26.40
C GLY A 701 -8.50 -7.13 -26.16
N ASP A 702 -9.55 -7.15 -25.34
CA ASP A 702 -10.25 -8.39 -24.98
C ASP A 702 -11.45 -8.70 -25.86
N ALA A 703 -11.91 -9.95 -25.77
CA ALA A 703 -13.11 -10.40 -26.47
C ALA A 703 -14.37 -9.71 -25.89
N PRO A 704 -15.38 -9.38 -26.71
CA PRO A 704 -16.64 -8.84 -26.21
C PRO A 704 -17.31 -9.81 -25.23
N VAL A 705 -17.67 -9.30 -24.06
CA VAL A 705 -18.48 -10.00 -23.04
C VAL A 705 -19.89 -9.45 -23.09
N SER A 706 -20.89 -10.29 -22.80
CA SER A 706 -22.29 -9.87 -22.64
C SER A 706 -22.86 -10.52 -21.40
N TYR A 707 -23.53 -9.72 -20.58
CA TYR A 707 -24.15 -10.13 -19.33
C TYR A 707 -25.46 -9.35 -19.17
N ALA A 708 -26.57 -10.03 -18.89
CA ALA A 708 -27.90 -9.46 -18.61
C ALA A 708 -28.09 -7.95 -18.98
N PRO A 709 -28.12 -7.58 -20.27
CA PRO A 709 -27.90 -6.18 -20.70
C PRO A 709 -28.98 -5.20 -20.24
N ASP A 710 -30.15 -5.70 -19.87
CA ASP A 710 -31.27 -4.91 -19.35
C ASP A 710 -31.31 -4.86 -17.81
N LEU A 711 -30.42 -5.59 -17.11
CA LEU A 711 -30.31 -5.59 -15.65
C LEU A 711 -29.77 -4.25 -15.17
N LYS A 712 -30.46 -3.61 -14.24
CA LYS A 712 -29.98 -2.39 -13.55
C LYS A 712 -30.66 -2.19 -12.22
N GLY A 713 -30.03 -1.39 -11.35
CA GLY A 713 -30.61 -0.96 -10.09
C GLY A 713 -29.60 -0.18 -9.23
N LYS A 714 -30.02 0.15 -8.01
CA LYS A 714 -29.22 0.87 -7.00
C LYS A 714 -29.03 0.01 -5.77
N LYS A 715 -27.81 -0.03 -5.23
CA LYS A 715 -27.46 -0.73 -3.99
C LYS A 715 -26.79 0.26 -3.04
N SER A 716 -27.18 0.26 -1.78
CA SER A 716 -26.54 1.05 -0.72
C SER A 716 -26.21 0.19 0.49
N TRP A 717 -25.12 0.52 1.16
CA TRP A 717 -24.69 -0.06 2.42
C TRP A 717 -24.46 1.08 3.41
N PHE A 718 -25.01 0.98 4.61
CA PHE A 718 -24.83 1.94 5.70
C PHE A 718 -24.17 1.20 6.86
N MET A 719 -22.93 1.56 7.19
CA MET A 719 -22.08 0.88 8.16
C MET A 719 -21.98 1.75 9.42
N PHE A 720 -22.62 1.29 10.50
CA PHE A 720 -22.67 1.98 11.78
C PHE A 720 -21.73 1.33 12.81
N ASP A 721 -22.13 1.15 14.06
CA ASP A 721 -21.36 0.48 15.10
C ASP A 721 -21.44 -1.05 14.96
N ASP A 722 -22.64 -1.61 15.13
CA ASP A 722 -22.85 -3.06 15.25
C ASP A 722 -23.62 -3.65 14.05
N GLU A 723 -24.05 -2.79 13.13
CA GLU A 723 -25.03 -3.11 12.09
C GLU A 723 -24.68 -2.53 10.73
N ILE A 724 -25.00 -3.32 9.69
CA ILE A 724 -24.86 -2.91 8.30
C ILE A 724 -26.22 -2.99 7.61
N VAL A 725 -26.80 -1.83 7.30
CA VAL A 725 -28.06 -1.76 6.54
C VAL A 725 -27.78 -1.89 5.06
N CYS A 726 -28.41 -2.86 4.40
CA CYS A 726 -28.24 -3.16 2.98
C CYS A 726 -29.55 -2.89 2.24
N LEU A 727 -29.55 -1.88 1.37
CA LEU A 727 -30.72 -1.48 0.59
C LEU A 727 -30.52 -1.75 -0.90
N GLY A 728 -31.59 -2.12 -1.59
CA GLY A 728 -31.66 -2.18 -3.04
C GLY A 728 -32.97 -1.64 -3.57
N ALA A 729 -32.93 -0.89 -4.66
CA ALA A 729 -34.11 -0.32 -5.31
C ALA A 729 -33.91 -0.16 -6.82
N GLY A 730 -35.02 0.02 -7.55
CA GLY A 730 -34.98 0.20 -9.00
C GLY A 730 -34.59 -1.06 -9.77
N ILE A 731 -34.60 -2.24 -9.13
CA ILE A 731 -34.11 -3.49 -9.69
C ILE A 731 -35.02 -3.88 -10.86
N THR A 732 -34.46 -3.81 -12.06
CA THR A 732 -35.19 -4.03 -13.30
C THR A 732 -34.37 -4.92 -14.21
N ASN A 733 -35.02 -5.87 -14.89
CA ASN A 733 -34.43 -6.64 -15.98
C ASN A 733 -35.50 -6.98 -17.02
N LYS A 734 -35.10 -7.28 -18.26
CA LYS A 734 -36.01 -7.68 -19.35
C LYS A 734 -35.39 -8.77 -20.21
N ASN A 735 -36.24 -9.46 -20.96
CA ASN A 735 -35.85 -10.42 -22.00
C ASN A 735 -34.98 -11.60 -21.51
N MET A 736 -35.14 -12.02 -20.25
CA MET A 736 -34.45 -13.19 -19.69
C MET A 736 -35.42 -14.18 -19.06
N GLU A 737 -35.11 -15.46 -19.18
CA GLU A 737 -35.87 -16.58 -18.57
C GLU A 737 -35.44 -16.89 -17.14
N LEU A 738 -34.30 -16.37 -16.71
CA LEU A 738 -33.79 -16.56 -15.36
C LEU A 738 -34.23 -15.41 -14.44
N PRO A 739 -34.45 -15.69 -13.14
CA PRO A 739 -34.79 -14.66 -12.18
C PRO A 739 -33.61 -13.71 -11.94
N VAL A 740 -33.91 -12.55 -11.37
CA VAL A 740 -32.90 -11.71 -10.70
C VAL A 740 -32.89 -12.09 -9.22
N GLU A 741 -31.71 -12.33 -8.66
CA GLU A 741 -31.55 -12.75 -7.26
C GLU A 741 -30.66 -11.73 -6.52
N THR A 742 -31.03 -11.35 -5.30
CA THR A 742 -30.10 -10.69 -4.36
C THR A 742 -29.66 -11.69 -3.31
N THR A 743 -28.37 -12.03 -3.28
CA THR A 743 -27.84 -12.93 -2.24
C THR A 743 -27.61 -12.15 -0.95
N ILE A 744 -28.24 -12.59 0.14
CA ILE A 744 -28.01 -12.07 1.49
C ILE A 744 -26.77 -12.74 2.08
N GLU A 745 -26.68 -14.06 1.96
CA GLU A 745 -25.60 -14.87 2.52
C GLU A 745 -25.24 -16.08 1.65
N ASN A 746 -23.98 -16.48 1.67
CA ASN A 746 -23.47 -17.75 1.18
C ASN A 746 -22.31 -18.21 2.07
N LYS A 747 -22.65 -18.66 3.28
CA LYS A 747 -21.68 -18.99 4.32
C LYS A 747 -21.25 -20.46 4.22
N LYS A 748 -19.97 -20.72 3.99
CA LYS A 748 -19.28 -21.99 4.30
C LYS A 748 -19.51 -22.37 5.77
N LEU A 749 -20.10 -23.53 5.98
CA LEU A 749 -20.49 -24.07 7.28
C LEU A 749 -19.41 -25.00 7.84
N ARG A 750 -19.63 -25.51 9.04
CA ARG A 750 -18.83 -26.60 9.62
C ARG A 750 -18.80 -27.81 8.68
N LYS A 751 -17.77 -28.64 8.81
CA LYS A 751 -17.56 -29.83 7.95
C LYS A 751 -18.72 -30.84 7.97
N ASP A 752 -19.50 -30.87 9.04
CA ASP A 752 -20.70 -31.71 9.17
C ASP A 752 -22.01 -30.97 8.78
N GLY A 753 -21.93 -29.69 8.44
CA GLY A 753 -23.07 -28.85 8.07
C GLY A 753 -24.04 -28.56 9.22
N SER A 754 -23.60 -28.75 10.47
CA SER A 754 -24.47 -28.75 11.66
C SER A 754 -24.94 -27.37 12.14
N ASN A 755 -24.38 -26.27 11.64
CA ASN A 755 -24.75 -24.91 12.04
C ASN A 755 -26.26 -24.71 11.98
N GLN A 756 -26.85 -24.20 13.05
CA GLN A 756 -28.28 -23.94 13.12
C GLN A 756 -28.67 -22.67 12.37
N LEU A 757 -29.79 -22.73 11.63
CA LEU A 757 -30.48 -21.55 11.13
C LEU A 757 -31.82 -21.44 11.86
N LEU A 758 -32.05 -20.30 12.49
CA LEU A 758 -33.32 -19.88 13.03
C LEU A 758 -33.98 -18.87 12.10
N VAL A 759 -35.28 -19.00 11.88
CA VAL A 759 -36.09 -18.01 11.14
C VAL A 759 -37.26 -17.65 12.06
N ASN A 760 -37.35 -16.38 12.45
CA ASN A 760 -38.31 -15.89 13.45
C ASN A 760 -38.30 -16.72 14.75
N GLY A 761 -37.10 -17.11 15.23
CA GLY A 761 -36.91 -17.91 16.43
C GLY A 761 -37.15 -19.42 16.28
N GLU A 762 -37.67 -19.86 15.13
CA GLU A 762 -37.99 -21.27 14.88
C GLU A 762 -36.84 -21.99 14.16
N LYS A 763 -36.56 -23.22 14.58
CA LYS A 763 -35.56 -24.07 13.92
C LYS A 763 -36.07 -24.51 12.56
N THR A 764 -35.19 -24.44 11.56
CA THR A 764 -35.51 -24.81 10.19
C THR A 764 -34.99 -26.21 9.83
N GLU A 765 -35.81 -27.00 9.13
CA GLU A 765 -35.38 -28.24 8.48
C GLU A 765 -35.26 -28.00 6.98
N ILE A 766 -34.01 -27.86 6.50
CA ILE A 766 -33.72 -27.59 5.08
C ILE A 766 -32.95 -28.79 4.51
N PRO A 767 -33.42 -29.42 3.43
CA PRO A 767 -32.73 -30.55 2.83
C PRO A 767 -31.37 -30.13 2.26
N VAL A 768 -30.35 -30.95 2.51
CA VAL A 768 -29.02 -30.79 1.91
C VAL A 768 -29.08 -31.19 0.44
N LYS A 769 -28.54 -30.33 -0.43
CA LYS A 769 -28.44 -30.57 -1.87
C LYS A 769 -26.98 -30.67 -2.30
N GLU A 770 -26.58 -31.84 -2.76
CA GLU A 770 -25.26 -32.09 -3.31
C GLU A 770 -25.15 -31.55 -4.74
N ALA A 771 -24.02 -30.92 -5.07
CA ALA A 771 -23.70 -30.49 -6.43
C ALA A 771 -22.19 -30.36 -6.63
N ASN A 772 -21.71 -30.49 -7.87
CA ASN A 772 -20.40 -29.98 -8.24
C ASN A 772 -20.50 -28.48 -8.59
N VAL A 773 -19.45 -27.70 -8.31
CA VAL A 773 -19.40 -26.27 -8.64
C VAL A 773 -19.69 -25.99 -10.12
N LYS A 774 -19.23 -26.86 -11.04
CA LYS A 774 -19.56 -26.76 -12.47
C LYS A 774 -21.03 -27.00 -12.75
N GLU A 775 -21.66 -27.93 -12.05
CA GLU A 775 -23.10 -28.19 -12.21
C GLU A 775 -23.95 -27.01 -11.70
N LEU A 776 -23.48 -26.30 -10.68
CA LEU A 776 -24.08 -25.04 -10.23
C LEU A 776 -23.93 -23.95 -11.30
N VAL A 777 -22.72 -23.76 -11.83
CA VAL A 777 -22.41 -22.78 -12.88
C VAL A 777 -23.21 -23.05 -14.16
N GLU A 778 -23.28 -24.32 -14.59
CA GLU A 778 -24.03 -24.75 -15.78
C GLU A 778 -25.53 -24.88 -15.51
N ARG A 779 -25.96 -24.69 -14.25
CA ARG A 779 -27.34 -24.84 -13.76
C ARG A 779 -27.95 -26.20 -14.13
N THR A 780 -27.14 -27.25 -14.08
CA THR A 780 -27.56 -28.64 -14.32
C THR A 780 -27.93 -29.38 -13.02
N ALA A 781 -27.53 -28.84 -11.86
CA ALA A 781 -27.96 -29.30 -10.53
C ALA A 781 -29.24 -28.60 -10.04
N ASP A 782 -29.87 -29.16 -8.99
CA ASP A 782 -30.98 -28.50 -8.30
C ASP A 782 -30.49 -27.36 -7.40
N ILE A 783 -30.80 -26.15 -7.85
CA ILE A 783 -30.42 -24.86 -7.24
C ILE A 783 -31.58 -24.16 -6.54
N SER A 784 -32.74 -24.81 -6.42
CA SER A 784 -33.92 -24.24 -5.76
C SER A 784 -33.72 -24.12 -4.24
N GLY A 785 -34.35 -23.10 -3.64
CA GLY A 785 -34.38 -22.88 -2.20
C GLY A 785 -35.63 -23.46 -1.54
N THR A 786 -35.62 -23.47 -0.21
CA THR A 786 -36.82 -23.55 0.62
C THR A 786 -37.27 -22.12 0.90
N SER A 787 -38.51 -21.78 0.54
CA SER A 787 -39.09 -20.45 0.77
C SER A 787 -39.52 -20.30 2.23
N PHE A 788 -39.24 -19.14 2.80
CA PHE A 788 -39.75 -18.67 4.09
C PHE A 788 -40.43 -17.32 3.87
N GLU A 789 -41.70 -17.22 4.24
CA GLU A 789 -42.53 -16.02 4.10
C GLU A 789 -42.65 -15.29 5.46
N GLN A 790 -42.97 -14.00 5.43
CA GLN A 790 -43.19 -13.18 6.63
C GLN A 790 -41.98 -13.21 7.59
N VAL A 791 -40.78 -13.18 7.03
CA VAL A 791 -39.55 -13.18 7.81
C VAL A 791 -39.30 -11.78 8.37
N ASN A 792 -39.19 -11.69 9.69
CA ASN A 792 -38.81 -10.47 10.40
C ASN A 792 -37.33 -10.52 10.76
N TRP A 793 -36.83 -11.68 11.16
CA TRP A 793 -35.41 -11.90 11.42
C TRP A 793 -35.01 -13.36 11.21
N ALA A 794 -33.71 -13.58 10.98
CA ALA A 794 -33.08 -14.89 10.96
C ALA A 794 -31.75 -14.83 11.70
N HIS A 795 -31.26 -15.97 12.20
CA HIS A 795 -29.94 -16.08 12.80
C HIS A 795 -29.24 -17.35 12.33
N LEU A 796 -28.01 -17.19 11.84
CA LEU A 796 -27.14 -18.29 11.44
C LEU A 796 -26.00 -18.44 12.45
N GLU A 797 -25.92 -19.63 13.06
CA GLU A 797 -24.85 -19.98 13.97
C GLU A 797 -23.47 -19.98 13.28
N GLY A 798 -22.47 -19.36 13.90
CA GLY A 798 -21.09 -19.33 13.43
C GLY A 798 -20.38 -20.68 13.49
N ASN A 799 -19.26 -20.84 12.79
CA ASN A 799 -18.44 -22.04 12.89
C ASN A 799 -17.70 -22.08 14.24
N GLN A 800 -17.09 -20.94 14.59
CA GLN A 800 -16.41 -20.59 15.84
C GLN A 800 -16.90 -19.24 16.39
N SER A 801 -17.32 -18.30 15.52
CA SER A 801 -17.93 -17.03 15.93
C SER A 801 -19.29 -17.25 16.61
N VAL A 802 -19.82 -16.17 17.20
CA VAL A 802 -21.17 -16.18 17.80
C VAL A 802 -22.24 -16.47 16.73
N GLY A 803 -22.00 -15.99 15.51
CA GLY A 803 -22.88 -16.13 14.35
C GLY A 803 -23.25 -14.79 13.75
N THR A 804 -24.28 -14.79 12.92
CA THR A 804 -24.75 -13.59 12.22
C THR A 804 -26.26 -13.51 12.28
N GLY A 805 -26.76 -12.39 12.80
CA GLY A 805 -28.15 -12.01 12.75
C GLY A 805 -28.48 -11.30 11.44
N TYR A 806 -29.72 -11.49 10.98
CA TYR A 806 -30.29 -10.83 9.81
C TYR A 806 -31.64 -10.27 10.20
N TYR A 807 -31.83 -8.96 10.12
CA TYR A 807 -33.11 -8.30 10.36
C TYR A 807 -33.71 -7.81 9.04
N PHE A 808 -35.02 -7.98 8.86
CA PHE A 808 -35.76 -7.63 7.66
C PHE A 808 -36.79 -6.56 7.99
N PRO A 809 -36.50 -5.27 7.67
CA PRO A 809 -37.37 -4.15 8.04
C PRO A 809 -38.72 -4.14 7.30
N GLU A 810 -38.79 -4.74 6.12
CA GLU A 810 -40.01 -4.81 5.31
C GLU A 810 -40.96 -5.90 5.81
N GLU A 811 -42.22 -5.52 6.05
CA GLU A 811 -43.28 -6.48 6.36
C GLU A 811 -43.48 -7.47 5.20
N ASN A 812 -43.76 -8.74 5.53
CA ASN A 812 -44.00 -9.82 4.56
C ASN A 812 -42.78 -10.16 3.67
N THR A 813 -41.56 -9.91 4.14
CA THR A 813 -40.35 -10.33 3.43
C THR A 813 -40.34 -11.85 3.19
N GLU A 814 -40.05 -12.24 1.95
CA GLU A 814 -39.82 -13.63 1.56
C GLU A 814 -38.33 -13.84 1.28
N ILE A 815 -37.76 -14.91 1.84
CA ILE A 815 -36.40 -15.36 1.54
C ILE A 815 -36.39 -16.80 1.07
N GLN A 816 -35.41 -17.12 0.23
CA GLN A 816 -35.09 -18.47 -0.18
C GLN A 816 -33.83 -18.94 0.53
N VAL A 817 -33.83 -20.17 1.03
CA VAL A 817 -32.68 -20.76 1.72
C VAL A 817 -32.33 -22.13 1.16
N ARG A 818 -31.04 -22.38 0.90
CA ARG A 818 -30.50 -23.67 0.46
C ARG A 818 -29.31 -24.09 1.31
N ARG A 819 -29.31 -25.35 1.78
CA ARG A 819 -28.11 -26.02 2.29
C ARG A 819 -27.45 -26.79 1.16
N GLY A 820 -26.25 -26.36 0.76
CA GLY A 820 -25.46 -26.99 -0.28
C GLY A 820 -24.34 -27.84 0.29
N GLN A 821 -24.11 -29.03 -0.26
CA GLN A 821 -22.84 -29.73 -0.12
C GLN A 821 -22.14 -29.68 -1.48
N THR A 822 -21.16 -28.80 -1.63
CA THR A 822 -20.60 -28.44 -2.92
C THR A 822 -19.20 -29.01 -3.07
N THR A 823 -19.00 -29.83 -4.11
CA THR A 823 -17.69 -30.35 -4.49
C THR A 823 -17.08 -29.50 -5.61
N GLY A 824 -15.80 -29.20 -5.54
CA GLY A 824 -15.12 -28.46 -6.62
C GLY A 824 -13.61 -28.57 -6.56
N SER A 825 -12.96 -28.24 -7.67
CA SER A 825 -11.51 -28.33 -7.81
C SER A 825 -10.85 -26.97 -8.07
N TRP A 826 -9.64 -26.78 -7.54
CA TRP A 826 -8.76 -25.67 -7.94
C TRP A 826 -8.52 -25.62 -9.45
N LYS A 827 -8.67 -26.75 -10.14
CA LYS A 827 -8.53 -26.85 -11.60
C LYS A 827 -9.79 -26.39 -12.34
N ASP A 828 -10.86 -26.05 -11.62
CA ASP A 828 -12.08 -25.50 -12.21
C ASP A 828 -11.98 -23.98 -12.24
N VAL A 829 -11.49 -23.39 -11.15
CA VAL A 829 -11.27 -21.95 -11.02
C VAL A 829 -9.89 -21.47 -11.48
N GLY A 830 -8.91 -22.37 -11.61
CA GLY A 830 -7.51 -22.02 -11.87
C GLY A 830 -6.69 -23.11 -12.57
N THR A 831 -5.37 -23.05 -12.39
CA THR A 831 -4.40 -23.96 -13.02
C THR A 831 -3.85 -25.05 -12.07
N PHE A 832 -4.28 -25.03 -10.81
CA PHE A 832 -3.79 -25.93 -9.76
C PHE A 832 -4.70 -27.14 -9.60
N GLU A 833 -4.15 -28.25 -9.09
CA GLU A 833 -4.93 -29.45 -8.78
C GLU A 833 -5.35 -29.43 -7.30
N GLY A 834 -6.40 -30.18 -6.97
CA GLY A 834 -6.93 -30.31 -5.61
C GLY A 834 -8.45 -30.24 -5.63
N GLU A 835 -9.11 -31.22 -5.05
CA GLU A 835 -10.57 -31.34 -4.96
C GLU A 835 -10.96 -31.30 -3.48
N SER A 836 -12.07 -30.66 -3.18
CA SER A 836 -12.66 -30.61 -1.84
C SER A 836 -14.18 -30.56 -1.93
N THR A 837 -14.83 -30.93 -0.83
CA THR A 837 -16.27 -30.83 -0.66
C THR A 837 -16.54 -30.06 0.62
N GLU A 838 -17.25 -28.94 0.50
CA GLU A 838 -17.58 -28.06 1.63
C GLU A 838 -19.10 -27.87 1.72
N ASN A 839 -19.60 -27.54 2.92
CA ASN A 839 -21.01 -27.28 3.13
C ASN A 839 -21.28 -25.77 3.15
N TYR A 840 -22.43 -25.34 2.64
CA TYR A 840 -22.81 -23.93 2.55
C TYR A 840 -24.27 -23.72 2.96
N LEU A 841 -24.56 -22.54 3.52
CA LEU A 841 -25.91 -21.99 3.61
C LEU A 841 -26.02 -20.78 2.69
N GLU A 842 -26.85 -20.91 1.66
CA GLU A 842 -27.20 -19.84 0.73
C GLU A 842 -28.55 -19.24 1.17
N MET A 843 -28.64 -17.92 1.28
CA MET A 843 -29.86 -17.17 1.59
C MET A 843 -30.01 -16.00 0.61
N TRP A 844 -31.16 -15.87 -0.04
CA TRP A 844 -31.37 -14.82 -1.04
C TRP A 844 -32.82 -14.36 -1.15
N VAL A 845 -33.01 -13.17 -1.73
CA VAL A 845 -34.30 -12.64 -2.20
C VAL A 845 -34.43 -12.96 -3.68
N ASP A 846 -35.56 -13.57 -4.07
CA ASP A 846 -35.92 -13.84 -5.46
C ASP A 846 -36.82 -12.70 -5.99
N HIS A 847 -36.29 -11.89 -6.91
CA HIS A 847 -37.06 -10.78 -7.53
C HIS A 847 -37.93 -11.26 -8.69
N GLY A 848 -37.92 -12.55 -9.00
CA GLY A 848 -38.62 -13.15 -10.12
C GLY A 848 -37.97 -12.88 -11.46
N GLN A 849 -38.62 -13.36 -12.52
CA GLN A 849 -38.21 -13.12 -13.90
C GLN A 849 -38.59 -11.71 -14.34
N ASN A 850 -37.63 -11.01 -14.95
CA ASN A 850 -37.83 -9.67 -15.52
C ASN A 850 -38.54 -8.69 -14.55
N PRO A 851 -38.02 -8.48 -13.33
CA PRO A 851 -38.60 -7.54 -12.39
C PRO A 851 -38.69 -6.14 -12.99
N GLU A 852 -39.65 -5.36 -12.49
CA GLU A 852 -39.79 -3.94 -12.80
C GLU A 852 -39.83 -3.17 -11.49
N ASN A 853 -38.80 -2.37 -11.23
CA ASN A 853 -38.65 -1.56 -10.02
C ASN A 853 -38.78 -2.35 -8.71
N ALA A 854 -38.20 -3.56 -8.66
CA ALA A 854 -38.12 -4.34 -7.42
C ALA A 854 -37.12 -3.73 -6.44
N SER A 855 -37.22 -4.13 -5.18
CA SER A 855 -36.42 -3.64 -4.06
C SER A 855 -36.10 -4.76 -3.06
N TYR A 856 -35.14 -4.51 -2.18
CA TYR A 856 -34.91 -5.30 -0.98
C TYR A 856 -34.39 -4.39 0.14
N SER A 857 -34.59 -4.81 1.39
CA SER A 857 -33.91 -4.26 2.55
C SER A 857 -33.62 -5.35 3.58
N TYR A 858 -32.42 -5.34 4.14
CA TYR A 858 -32.04 -6.18 5.27
C TYR A 858 -30.92 -5.51 6.07
N VAL A 859 -30.74 -5.91 7.32
CA VAL A 859 -29.67 -5.46 8.21
C VAL A 859 -28.84 -6.67 8.62
N LEU A 860 -27.53 -6.60 8.42
CA LEU A 860 -26.57 -7.57 8.91
C LEU A 860 -26.16 -7.20 10.34
N LEU A 861 -26.14 -8.20 11.22
CA LEU A 861 -25.72 -8.09 12.61
C LEU A 861 -24.63 -9.13 12.89
N PRO A 862 -23.38 -8.91 12.45
CA PRO A 862 -22.27 -9.83 12.71
C PRO A 862 -21.99 -9.97 14.20
N GLU A 863 -21.45 -11.11 14.62
CA GLU A 863 -21.08 -11.40 16.02
C GLU A 863 -22.21 -11.23 17.03
N THR A 864 -23.46 -11.44 16.60
CA THR A 864 -24.63 -11.43 17.49
C THR A 864 -25.21 -12.82 17.68
N SER A 865 -25.73 -13.08 18.88
CA SER A 865 -26.50 -14.28 19.20
C SER A 865 -27.94 -14.19 18.66
N ALA A 866 -28.64 -15.31 18.64
CA ALA A 866 -30.06 -15.33 18.27
C ALA A 866 -30.94 -14.47 19.20
N GLU A 867 -30.62 -14.40 20.49
CA GLU A 867 -31.33 -13.57 21.47
C GLU A 867 -31.10 -12.08 21.19
N GLU A 868 -29.85 -11.67 20.92
CA GLU A 868 -29.52 -10.29 20.54
C GLU A 868 -30.18 -9.90 19.21
N THR A 869 -30.20 -10.82 18.24
CA THR A 869 -30.88 -10.62 16.95
C THR A 869 -32.39 -10.40 17.14
N GLU A 870 -33.03 -11.24 17.95
CA GLU A 870 -34.46 -11.10 18.27
C GLU A 870 -34.75 -9.78 18.98
N ASN A 871 -33.91 -9.40 19.96
CA ASN A 871 -34.03 -8.14 20.68
C ASN A 871 -33.87 -6.93 19.74
N TYR A 872 -32.90 -6.98 18.82
CA TYR A 872 -32.72 -5.94 17.81
C TYR A 872 -33.96 -5.84 16.91
N ALA A 873 -34.51 -6.97 16.45
CA ALA A 873 -35.71 -6.97 15.60
C ALA A 873 -36.95 -6.40 16.31
N GLN A 874 -37.02 -6.44 17.64
CA GLN A 874 -38.10 -5.84 18.43
C GLN A 874 -37.92 -4.33 18.65
N ALA A 875 -36.67 -3.85 18.66
CA ALA A 875 -36.31 -2.47 18.91
C ALA A 875 -35.13 -2.05 17.99
N PRO A 876 -35.35 -1.98 16.67
CA PRO A 876 -34.27 -1.66 15.74
C PRO A 876 -33.76 -0.25 16.00
N LYS A 877 -32.44 -0.08 15.97
CA LYS A 877 -31.81 1.24 16.16
C LYS A 877 -31.86 2.10 14.88
N VAL A 878 -32.21 1.49 13.75
CA VAL A 878 -32.23 2.14 12.43
C VAL A 878 -33.64 2.30 11.87
N THR A 879 -33.84 3.42 11.18
CA THR A 879 -35.06 3.74 10.42
C THR A 879 -34.69 3.95 8.96
N ILE A 880 -35.31 3.19 8.05
CA ILE A 880 -35.20 3.47 6.61
C ILE A 880 -36.11 4.65 6.29
N LEU A 881 -35.51 5.79 5.94
CA LEU A 881 -36.26 7.01 5.57
C LEU A 881 -36.78 6.91 4.14
N GLU A 882 -35.96 6.38 3.23
CA GLU A 882 -36.36 6.12 1.85
C GLU A 882 -35.52 4.97 1.24
N ASN A 883 -36.16 4.15 0.41
CA ASN A 883 -35.51 3.15 -0.43
C ASN A 883 -36.08 3.20 -1.85
N SER A 884 -35.66 4.17 -2.66
CA SER A 884 -36.09 4.37 -4.03
C SER A 884 -34.92 4.40 -5.02
N SER A 885 -35.20 4.41 -6.32
CA SER A 885 -34.16 4.64 -7.35
C SER A 885 -33.67 6.10 -7.41
N GLU A 886 -34.29 7.00 -6.66
CA GLU A 886 -33.95 8.43 -6.59
C GLU A 886 -33.08 8.72 -5.37
N VAL A 887 -33.49 8.22 -4.20
CA VAL A 887 -32.80 8.38 -2.91
C VAL A 887 -32.83 7.08 -2.12
N GLN A 888 -31.72 6.75 -1.47
CA GLN A 888 -31.67 5.74 -0.42
C GLN A 888 -31.13 6.38 0.86
N ALA A 889 -31.89 6.35 1.94
CA ALA A 889 -31.58 7.06 3.17
C ALA A 889 -31.93 6.25 4.42
N VAL A 890 -31.01 6.25 5.39
CA VAL A 890 -31.14 5.53 6.67
C VAL A 890 -30.72 6.45 7.80
N ARG A 891 -31.52 6.48 8.87
CA ARG A 891 -31.20 7.14 10.13
C ARG A 891 -30.90 6.11 11.20
N HIS A 892 -29.81 6.29 11.92
CA HIS A 892 -29.52 5.59 13.16
C HIS A 892 -29.92 6.48 14.34
N GLU A 893 -30.91 6.06 15.12
CA GLU A 893 -31.60 6.91 16.10
C GLU A 893 -30.74 7.27 17.31
N THR A 894 -29.89 6.34 17.78
CA THR A 894 -29.04 6.56 18.96
C THR A 894 -27.76 7.34 18.62
N LEU A 895 -27.06 6.97 17.54
CA LEU A 895 -25.87 7.67 17.05
C LEU A 895 -26.18 9.05 16.44
N LYS A 896 -27.47 9.34 16.18
CA LYS A 896 -27.93 10.54 15.47
C LYS A 896 -27.24 10.73 14.13
N ILE A 897 -27.02 9.62 13.42
CA ILE A 897 -26.41 9.62 12.09
C ILE A 897 -27.50 9.44 11.05
N THR A 898 -27.50 10.26 10.02
CA THR A 898 -28.32 10.06 8.82
C THR A 898 -27.39 9.89 7.62
N GLY A 899 -27.41 8.72 6.98
CA GLY A 899 -26.70 8.46 5.72
C GLY A 899 -27.66 8.53 4.55
N ILE A 900 -27.24 9.14 3.44
CA ILE A 900 -28.07 9.38 2.26
C ILE A 900 -27.25 9.21 0.98
N ASN A 901 -27.78 8.46 0.02
CA ASN A 901 -27.28 8.42 -1.35
C ASN A 901 -28.31 9.04 -2.30
N PHE A 902 -27.95 10.16 -2.91
CA PHE A 902 -28.72 10.82 -3.98
C PHE A 902 -28.22 10.31 -5.33
N TRP A 903 -29.11 9.63 -6.07
CA TRP A 903 -28.72 8.90 -7.29
C TRP A 903 -28.82 9.72 -8.56
N GLN A 904 -29.69 10.73 -8.58
CA GLN A 904 -30.04 11.45 -9.79
C GLN A 904 -29.12 12.65 -10.03
N GLU A 905 -28.86 12.98 -11.29
CA GLU A 905 -27.98 14.12 -11.64
C GLU A 905 -28.47 15.46 -11.09
N GLN A 906 -29.79 15.62 -10.93
CA GLN A 906 -30.42 16.79 -10.30
C GLN A 906 -30.52 16.71 -8.77
N GLY A 907 -29.96 15.66 -8.15
CA GLY A 907 -30.06 15.39 -6.73
C GLY A 907 -31.47 15.00 -6.28
N GLY A 908 -31.82 15.36 -5.05
CA GLY A 908 -33.08 14.99 -4.40
C GLY A 908 -33.21 15.64 -3.02
N SER A 909 -34.33 15.36 -2.33
CA SER A 909 -34.62 15.91 -1.01
C SER A 909 -35.21 14.84 -0.12
N ILE A 910 -34.72 14.73 1.11
CA ILE A 910 -35.26 13.84 2.14
C ILE A 910 -35.04 14.47 3.52
N ASP A 911 -36.10 14.50 4.33
CA ASP A 911 -36.08 14.95 5.72
C ASP A 911 -35.34 16.30 5.96
N GLY A 912 -35.71 17.33 5.19
CA GLY A 912 -35.12 18.67 5.31
C GLY A 912 -33.69 18.79 4.74
N ILE A 913 -33.15 17.74 4.14
CA ILE A 913 -31.83 17.70 3.51
C ILE A 913 -32.01 17.61 2.00
N THR A 914 -31.50 18.59 1.27
CA THR A 914 -31.63 18.65 -0.20
C THR A 914 -30.26 18.75 -0.84
N SER A 915 -29.95 17.84 -1.75
CA SER A 915 -28.80 17.98 -2.66
C SER A 915 -29.29 18.38 -4.05
N ASP A 916 -28.58 19.29 -4.71
CA ASP A 916 -28.86 19.70 -6.09
C ASP A 916 -28.18 18.79 -7.15
N LYS A 917 -27.42 17.79 -6.69
CA LYS A 917 -26.64 16.85 -7.49
C LYS A 917 -26.71 15.44 -6.93
N ALA A 918 -26.26 14.48 -7.75
CA ALA A 918 -25.90 13.16 -7.27
C ALA A 918 -24.75 13.29 -6.25
N ALA A 919 -24.91 12.68 -5.08
CA ALA A 919 -23.95 12.78 -3.99
C ALA A 919 -24.16 11.63 -2.98
N SER A 920 -23.09 11.26 -2.28
CA SER A 920 -23.19 10.50 -1.04
C SER A 920 -23.02 11.47 0.12
N VAL A 921 -23.93 11.42 1.09
CA VAL A 921 -24.03 12.38 2.19
C VAL A 921 -24.18 11.63 3.50
N MET A 922 -23.48 12.08 4.54
CA MET A 922 -23.68 11.62 5.90
C MET A 922 -23.74 12.83 6.83
N LEU A 923 -24.67 12.81 7.78
CA LEU A 923 -24.80 13.81 8.83
C LEU A 923 -24.73 13.13 10.18
N GLN A 924 -24.10 13.76 11.15
CA GLN A 924 -24.08 13.33 12.54
C GLN A 924 -24.31 14.51 13.47
N GLU A 925 -25.41 14.50 14.22
CA GLU A 925 -25.58 15.41 15.35
C GLU A 925 -24.71 14.94 16.52
N THR A 926 -23.98 15.86 17.13
CA THR A 926 -23.09 15.59 18.25
C THR A 926 -23.73 15.98 19.57
N GLU A 927 -23.27 15.39 20.66
CA GLU A 927 -23.71 15.77 22.02
C GLU A 927 -23.39 17.24 22.37
N GLN A 928 -22.45 17.86 21.66
CA GLN A 928 -22.11 19.28 21.82
C GLN A 928 -23.09 20.23 21.10
N GLY A 929 -24.16 19.70 20.49
CA GLY A 929 -25.13 20.49 19.73
C GLY A 929 -24.59 20.97 18.40
N THR A 930 -23.63 20.26 17.81
CA THR A 930 -23.13 20.51 16.46
C THR A 930 -23.65 19.45 15.50
N VAL A 931 -23.65 19.74 14.20
CA VAL A 931 -23.89 18.74 13.15
C VAL A 931 -22.68 18.66 12.24
N LYS A 932 -22.10 17.46 12.16
CA LYS A 932 -21.05 17.13 11.18
C LYS A 932 -21.71 16.68 9.89
N VAL A 933 -21.20 17.15 8.77
CA VAL A 933 -21.71 16.87 7.43
C VAL A 933 -20.54 16.42 6.57
N SER A 934 -20.70 15.27 5.92
CA SER A 934 -19.75 14.66 5.00
C SER A 934 -20.40 14.52 3.65
N VAL A 935 -19.75 15.00 2.59
CA VAL A 935 -20.25 14.91 1.22
C VAL A 935 -19.14 14.44 0.29
N SER A 936 -19.45 13.47 -0.57
CA SER A 936 -18.60 13.09 -1.69
C SER A 936 -19.38 13.08 -3.01
N ASP A 937 -18.64 13.12 -4.12
CA ASP A 937 -19.14 12.79 -5.46
C ASP A 937 -18.64 11.38 -5.89
N PRO A 938 -19.43 10.31 -5.67
CA PRO A 938 -19.07 8.97 -6.10
C PRO A 938 -18.96 8.80 -7.61
N THR A 939 -19.49 9.73 -8.41
CA THR A 939 -19.33 9.68 -9.86
C THR A 939 -17.92 10.02 -10.31
N MET A 940 -17.20 10.79 -9.48
CA MET A 940 -15.94 11.47 -9.78
C MET A 940 -16.01 12.37 -11.03
N LYS A 941 -17.18 12.68 -11.58
CA LYS A 941 -17.32 13.44 -12.83
C LYS A 941 -17.65 14.90 -12.58
N ASN A 942 -18.09 15.27 -11.37
CA ASN A 942 -18.47 16.64 -11.09
C ASN A 942 -17.22 17.54 -10.98
N LYS A 943 -17.00 18.37 -11.99
CA LYS A 943 -15.96 19.43 -11.97
C LYS A 943 -16.47 20.76 -11.40
N GLY A 944 -17.74 20.83 -11.02
CA GLY A 944 -18.37 21.99 -10.40
C GLY A 944 -18.55 21.77 -8.89
N ASN A 945 -19.71 22.18 -8.40
CA ASN A 945 -20.05 22.10 -6.98
C ASN A 945 -21.19 21.11 -6.75
N VAL A 946 -21.27 20.62 -5.51
CA VAL A 946 -22.49 20.07 -4.93
C VAL A 946 -22.99 21.08 -3.89
N GLN A 947 -24.26 21.46 -3.97
CA GLN A 947 -24.92 22.27 -2.96
C GLN A 947 -25.82 21.37 -2.11
N LEU A 948 -25.60 21.43 -0.80
CA LEU A 948 -26.43 20.75 0.19
C LEU A 948 -27.16 21.81 1.02
N THR A 949 -28.49 21.82 0.93
CA THR A 949 -29.35 22.66 1.75
C THR A 949 -29.83 21.87 2.96
N LEU A 950 -29.66 22.44 4.14
CA LEU A 950 -30.16 21.93 5.41
C LEU A 950 -31.27 22.87 5.91
N GLU A 951 -32.48 22.34 6.07
CA GLU A 951 -33.65 23.02 6.64
C GLU A 951 -33.66 22.88 8.17
N GLU A 952 -32.53 23.17 8.80
CA GLU A 952 -32.34 23.12 10.25
C GLU A 952 -31.65 24.41 10.71
N GLU A 953 -32.11 25.01 11.81
CA GLU A 953 -31.62 26.32 12.26
C GLU A 953 -30.14 26.26 12.69
N ILE A 954 -29.28 26.91 11.90
CA ILE A 954 -27.83 26.93 12.13
C ILE A 954 -27.40 28.24 12.78
N ALA A 955 -26.80 28.15 13.97
CA ALA A 955 -26.24 29.29 14.68
C ALA A 955 -24.95 29.78 14.01
N ASP A 956 -24.03 28.88 13.68
CA ASP A 956 -22.74 29.20 13.09
C ASP A 956 -22.10 28.06 12.30
N CYS A 957 -21.12 28.36 11.44
CA CYS A 957 -20.33 27.34 10.74
C CYS A 957 -18.94 27.28 11.42
N ILE A 958 -18.60 26.15 12.04
CA ILE A 958 -17.48 26.02 12.98
C ILE A 958 -16.19 25.63 12.24
N GLN A 959 -16.26 24.53 11.49
CA GLN A 959 -15.11 23.96 10.80
C GLN A 959 -15.55 23.55 9.40
N LEU A 960 -14.77 23.92 8.39
CA LEU A 960 -15.03 23.63 6.99
C LEU A 960 -13.71 23.19 6.36
N ASP A 961 -13.73 22.12 5.56
CA ASP A 961 -12.60 21.80 4.70
C ASP A 961 -12.36 22.93 3.69
N GLU A 962 -11.14 23.02 3.14
CA GLU A 962 -10.71 24.14 2.29
C GLU A 962 -11.58 24.33 1.04
N ASN A 963 -12.23 23.26 0.56
CA ASN A 963 -13.11 23.24 -0.60
C ASN A 963 -14.60 23.43 -0.27
N VAL A 964 -14.94 23.81 0.97
CA VAL A 964 -16.32 23.95 1.45
C VAL A 964 -16.62 25.37 1.88
N THR A 965 -17.77 25.90 1.45
CA THR A 965 -18.30 27.19 1.91
C THR A 965 -19.70 27.02 2.50
N CYS A 966 -20.05 27.89 3.45
CA CYS A 966 -21.30 27.83 4.20
C CYS A 966 -22.03 29.17 4.12
N GLU A 967 -23.27 29.17 3.65
CA GLU A 967 -24.16 30.33 3.60
C GLU A 967 -25.38 30.06 4.49
N LYS A 968 -25.51 30.81 5.59
CA LYS A 968 -26.71 30.74 6.45
C LYS A 968 -27.91 31.35 5.74
N THR A 969 -29.05 30.69 5.86
CA THR A 969 -30.36 31.14 5.35
C THR A 969 -31.30 31.42 6.51
N GLU A 970 -32.47 32.02 6.24
CA GLU A 970 -33.46 32.32 7.30
C GLU A 970 -33.92 31.06 8.06
N ASN A 971 -33.89 29.89 7.41
CA ASN A 971 -34.39 28.62 7.97
C ASN A 971 -33.32 27.51 8.00
N GLY A 972 -32.03 27.85 7.86
CA GLY A 972 -30.94 26.89 8.00
C GLY A 972 -29.65 27.27 7.28
N ALA A 973 -29.07 26.38 6.48
CA ALA A 973 -27.81 26.65 5.77
C ALA A 973 -27.72 25.98 4.41
N VAL A 974 -26.97 26.60 3.50
CA VAL A 974 -26.53 26.03 2.23
C VAL A 974 -25.02 25.83 2.28
N LEU A 975 -24.60 24.59 2.22
CA LEU A 975 -23.21 24.19 2.09
C LEU A 975 -22.88 24.00 0.61
N THR A 976 -21.80 24.59 0.12
CA THR A 976 -21.29 24.40 -1.24
C THR A 976 -19.95 23.71 -1.17
N PHE A 977 -19.84 22.54 -1.80
CA PHE A 977 -18.65 21.72 -1.83
C PHE A 977 -18.08 21.70 -3.26
N ALA A 978 -16.84 22.17 -3.45
CA ALA A 978 -16.18 22.10 -4.76
C ALA A 978 -15.60 20.70 -4.99
N MET A 979 -16.09 20.01 -6.03
CA MET A 979 -15.77 18.59 -6.28
C MET A 979 -14.62 18.38 -7.27
N ALA A 980 -14.15 19.44 -7.93
CA ALA A 980 -13.04 19.33 -8.85
C ALA A 980 -11.78 18.81 -8.15
N GLY A 981 -11.28 17.66 -8.59
CA GLY A 981 -10.05 17.05 -8.07
C GLY A 981 -10.23 16.26 -6.76
N THR A 982 -11.43 16.17 -6.19
CA THR A 982 -11.66 15.33 -4.99
C THR A 982 -11.60 13.85 -5.31
N ASN A 983 -11.90 13.47 -6.57
CA ASN A 983 -11.86 12.08 -7.07
C ASN A 983 -12.61 11.10 -6.15
N GLY A 984 -13.77 11.51 -5.66
CA GLY A 984 -14.61 10.71 -4.76
C GLY A 984 -14.21 10.73 -3.29
N ALA A 985 -13.15 11.47 -2.92
CA ALA A 985 -12.86 11.77 -1.52
C ALA A 985 -13.99 12.59 -0.89
N ALA A 986 -14.24 12.34 0.40
CA ALA A 986 -15.21 13.09 1.18
C ALA A 986 -14.68 14.50 1.51
N SER A 987 -15.60 15.44 1.65
CA SER A 987 -15.36 16.79 2.14
C SER A 987 -16.29 17.09 3.30
N MET A 988 -15.77 17.73 4.33
CA MET A 988 -16.39 17.85 5.64
C MET A 988 -16.76 19.28 5.99
N ALA A 989 -17.86 19.41 6.73
CA ALA A 989 -18.28 20.62 7.43
C ALA A 989 -18.79 20.26 8.83
N GLU A 990 -18.63 21.17 9.78
CA GLU A 990 -19.23 21.10 11.11
C GLU A 990 -19.91 22.42 11.43
N LEU A 991 -21.19 22.35 11.79
CA LEU A 991 -22.07 23.49 12.02
C LEU A 991 -22.60 23.48 13.45
N GLN A 992 -22.81 24.63 14.05
CA GLN A 992 -23.45 24.78 15.35
C GLN A 992 -24.97 24.85 15.17
N LEU A 993 -25.72 23.96 15.83
CA LEU A 993 -27.18 24.04 15.88
C LEU A 993 -27.64 25.13 16.86
N VAL A 994 -28.80 25.73 16.60
CA VAL A 994 -29.44 26.62 17.58
C VAL A 994 -30.01 25.78 18.74
N PRO A 995 -29.74 26.14 20.01
CA PRO A 995 -30.28 25.42 21.15
C PRO A 995 -31.82 25.43 21.13
N PRO A 996 -32.50 24.30 21.44
CA PRO A 996 -33.95 24.26 21.43
C PRO A 996 -34.56 25.26 22.42
N VAL A 997 -35.49 26.09 21.96
CA VAL A 997 -36.23 27.03 22.81
C VAL A 997 -37.15 26.22 23.70
N THR A 998 -36.91 26.24 25.01
CA THR A 998 -37.79 25.55 25.98
C THR A 998 -39.05 26.39 26.17
N PRO A 999 -40.28 25.89 25.90
CA PRO A 999 -41.48 26.66 26.14
C PRO A 999 -41.69 26.84 27.65
N GLN A 1000 -41.89 28.07 28.12
CA GLN A 1000 -42.36 28.32 29.48
C GLN A 1000 -43.84 27.88 29.60
N PRO A 1001 -44.26 27.28 30.73
CA PRO A 1001 -45.67 26.93 30.96
C PRO A 1001 -46.55 28.18 31.09
N GLU A 1002 -47.70 28.20 30.42
CA GLU A 1002 -48.71 29.27 30.51
C GLU A 1002 -49.38 29.34 31.90
N GLU A 1003 -49.36 30.51 32.54
CA GLU A 1003 -50.23 30.84 33.69
C GLU A 1003 -51.58 31.43 33.24
N PRO A 1004 -52.73 31.09 33.89
CA PRO A 1004 -54.06 31.57 33.49
C PRO A 1004 -54.41 32.98 34.02
N GLU A 1005 -55.09 33.76 33.18
CA GLU A 1005 -55.45 35.19 33.35
C GLU A 1005 -56.46 35.54 34.46
N THR A 1006 -56.35 36.75 35.06
CA THR A 1006 -57.48 37.66 35.42
C THR A 1006 -56.98 39.10 35.77
N PRO A 1007 -57.80 40.19 35.76
CA PRO A 1007 -57.77 41.25 34.74
C PRO A 1007 -57.38 42.70 35.18
N GLN A 1008 -56.95 43.47 34.14
CA GLN A 1008 -56.64 44.91 33.93
C GLN A 1008 -56.97 46.02 34.98
N LYS A 1009 -56.02 46.97 35.20
CA LYS A 1009 -56.01 48.40 34.72
C LYS A 1009 -54.74 49.20 35.18
N PRO A 1010 -54.43 50.43 34.69
CA PRO A 1010 -53.39 50.71 33.68
C PRO A 1010 -52.30 51.74 34.09
N GLU A 1011 -51.43 52.03 33.12
CA GLU A 1011 -50.54 53.20 32.90
C GLU A 1011 -49.06 53.15 33.38
N ASN A 1012 -48.20 53.03 32.37
CA ASN A 1012 -46.75 53.31 32.30
C ASN A 1012 -46.46 54.82 32.60
N PRO A 1013 -45.22 55.33 32.83
CA PRO A 1013 -43.94 54.81 32.30
C PRO A 1013 -42.64 54.99 33.14
N GLU A 1014 -41.55 54.47 32.56
CA GLU A 1014 -40.11 54.77 32.71
C GLU A 1014 -39.23 53.88 33.64
N GLU A 1015 -38.44 53.03 32.97
CA GLU A 1015 -37.17 52.37 33.34
C GLU A 1015 -36.10 53.34 33.91
N PRO A 1016 -35.02 52.91 34.64
CA PRO A 1016 -34.16 51.78 34.23
C PRO A 1016 -33.46 50.92 35.31
N SER A 1017 -33.03 49.74 34.84
CA SER A 1017 -31.78 49.00 35.14
C SER A 1017 -31.44 48.55 36.57
N THR A 1018 -31.28 47.24 36.75
CA THR A 1018 -30.01 46.59 37.20
C THR A 1018 -30.10 45.09 36.87
N PRO A 1019 -29.10 44.46 36.24
CA PRO A 1019 -29.09 42.99 36.12
C PRO A 1019 -28.72 42.38 37.47
N GLU A 1020 -29.52 41.42 37.92
CA GLU A 1020 -29.14 40.50 39.01
C GLU A 1020 -27.93 39.67 38.55
N ILE A 1021 -26.89 39.68 39.37
CA ILE A 1021 -25.70 38.82 39.22
C ILE A 1021 -26.13 37.38 39.54
N GLN A 1022 -26.04 36.46 38.58
CA GLN A 1022 -26.31 35.05 38.82
C GLN A 1022 -25.11 34.40 39.53
N GLU A 1023 -25.36 33.71 40.64
CA GLU A 1023 -24.39 32.81 41.27
C GLU A 1023 -24.16 31.60 40.33
N THR A 1024 -22.90 31.22 40.13
CA THR A 1024 -22.50 30.00 39.42
C THR A 1024 -21.62 29.19 40.34
N ASP A 1025 -21.92 27.91 40.55
CA ASP A 1025 -21.10 27.09 41.44
C ASP A 1025 -19.74 26.72 40.82
N MET A 1026 -19.51 26.99 39.53
CA MET A 1026 -18.30 26.61 38.80
C MET A 1026 -17.84 27.68 37.80
N LEU A 1027 -16.51 27.89 37.73
CA LEU A 1027 -15.81 28.66 36.71
C LEU A 1027 -14.82 27.75 35.96
N VAL A 1028 -14.69 27.93 34.65
CA VAL A 1028 -13.81 27.10 33.81
C VAL A 1028 -12.94 27.98 32.91
N ASN A 1029 -11.62 27.77 32.96
CA ASN A 1029 -10.70 28.26 31.95
C ASN A 1029 -10.55 27.17 30.86
N LYS A 1030 -11.20 27.39 29.71
CA LYS A 1030 -11.25 26.40 28.61
C LYS A 1030 -9.90 26.18 27.92
N GLU A 1031 -9.02 27.18 27.91
CA GLU A 1031 -7.70 27.11 27.26
C GLU A 1031 -6.73 26.18 27.99
N HIS A 1032 -6.79 26.17 29.33
CA HIS A 1032 -5.89 25.38 30.17
C HIS A 1032 -6.59 24.23 30.91
N GLY A 1033 -7.89 24.03 30.68
CA GLY A 1033 -8.67 22.95 31.28
C GLY A 1033 -8.83 23.04 32.80
N VAL A 1034 -8.60 24.22 33.40
CA VAL A 1034 -8.68 24.40 34.86
C VAL A 1034 -10.11 24.73 35.24
N LYS A 1035 -10.64 24.06 36.27
CA LYS A 1035 -11.98 24.32 36.81
C LYS A 1035 -11.91 24.70 38.27
N LEU A 1036 -12.74 25.64 38.69
CA LEU A 1036 -12.87 26.07 40.08
C LEU A 1036 -14.35 25.99 40.47
N THR A 1037 -14.67 25.20 41.48
CA THR A 1037 -16.05 24.99 41.95
C THR A 1037 -16.16 25.42 43.42
N GLY A 1038 -17.10 26.28 43.78
CA GLY A 1038 -17.23 26.74 45.17
C GLY A 1038 -18.31 27.81 45.38
N GLU A 1039 -18.76 27.93 46.63
CA GLU A 1039 -19.78 28.90 47.02
C GLU A 1039 -19.29 30.36 46.82
N GLY A 1040 -20.19 31.23 46.34
CA GLY A 1040 -19.91 32.65 46.14
C GLY A 1040 -19.20 33.01 44.83
N LEU A 1041 -18.98 32.04 43.94
CA LEU A 1041 -18.59 32.31 42.56
C LEU A 1041 -19.81 32.84 41.77
N THR A 1042 -19.60 33.85 40.94
CA THR A 1042 -20.68 34.51 40.17
C THR A 1042 -20.33 34.58 38.70
N SER A 1043 -21.34 34.66 37.83
CA SER A 1043 -21.17 34.60 36.37
C SER A 1043 -20.33 35.74 35.77
N ASP A 1044 -20.09 36.81 36.54
CA ASP A 1044 -19.24 37.94 36.17
C ASP A 1044 -17.77 37.79 36.64
N MET A 1045 -17.44 36.67 37.30
CA MET A 1045 -16.06 36.30 37.63
C MET A 1045 -15.42 35.46 36.52
N GLN A 1046 -14.10 35.56 36.36
CA GLN A 1046 -13.32 34.84 35.35
C GLN A 1046 -12.09 34.21 35.99
N LEU A 1047 -11.76 32.99 35.56
CA LEU A 1047 -10.53 32.31 35.96
C LEU A 1047 -9.41 32.61 34.95
N SER A 1048 -8.45 33.43 35.35
CA SER A 1048 -7.24 33.67 34.57
C SER A 1048 -6.19 32.62 34.93
N VAL A 1049 -5.58 32.02 33.91
CA VAL A 1049 -4.57 30.97 34.08
C VAL A 1049 -3.41 31.26 33.15
N GLU A 1050 -2.19 31.27 33.68
CA GLU A 1050 -0.95 31.49 32.92
C GLU A 1050 0.01 30.33 33.14
N LYS A 1051 0.61 29.79 32.07
CA LYS A 1051 1.65 28.75 32.18
C LYS A 1051 2.96 29.34 32.66
N LEU A 1052 3.53 28.73 33.70
CA LEU A 1052 4.81 29.15 34.28
C LEU A 1052 5.99 28.42 33.63
N ASP A 1053 7.02 29.17 33.27
CA ASP A 1053 8.26 28.58 32.76
C ASP A 1053 9.11 27.93 33.87
N LYS A 1054 10.04 27.04 33.49
CA LYS A 1054 10.94 26.36 34.45
C LYS A 1054 11.91 27.29 35.19
N LYS A 1055 12.12 28.52 34.70
CA LYS A 1055 13.00 29.52 35.31
C LYS A 1055 12.23 30.37 36.35
N HIS A 1056 10.89 30.32 36.39
CA HIS A 1056 10.02 31.05 37.30
C HIS A 1056 10.36 30.76 38.77
N ALA A 1057 10.22 31.77 39.64
CA ALA A 1057 10.65 31.68 41.03
C ALA A 1057 9.85 30.62 41.81
N ASP A 1058 8.52 30.59 41.62
CA ASP A 1058 7.62 29.63 42.28
C ASP A 1058 7.86 28.19 41.81
N VAL A 1059 8.14 28.00 40.52
CA VAL A 1059 8.47 26.67 39.97
C VAL A 1059 9.74 26.14 40.63
N LYS A 1060 10.78 26.97 40.79
CA LYS A 1060 12.02 26.58 41.49
C LYS A 1060 11.81 26.28 42.96
N LEU A 1061 10.85 26.91 43.62
CA LEU A 1061 10.50 26.60 45.01
C LEU A 1061 9.75 25.28 45.11
N MET A 1062 8.76 25.06 44.25
CA MET A 1062 8.01 23.80 44.17
C MET A 1062 8.91 22.61 43.81
N GLU A 1063 9.85 22.77 42.88
CA GLU A 1063 10.80 21.73 42.49
C GLU A 1063 11.77 21.31 43.63
N LYS A 1064 12.02 22.18 44.62
CA LYS A 1064 12.81 21.81 45.81
C LYS A 1064 12.06 20.85 46.74
N GLU A 1065 10.73 20.82 46.65
CA GLU A 1065 9.86 20.03 47.51
C GLU A 1065 9.57 18.62 46.97
N ILE A 1066 10.02 18.29 45.75
CA ILE A 1066 9.81 16.99 45.10
C ILE A 1066 11.09 16.16 45.05
N SER A 1067 10.97 14.83 45.02
CA SER A 1067 12.14 13.93 44.98
C SER A 1067 12.79 13.90 43.59
N LYS A 1068 14.05 13.41 43.51
CA LYS A 1068 14.75 13.27 42.22
C LYS A 1068 14.02 12.37 41.21
N LYS A 1069 13.16 11.48 41.67
CA LYS A 1069 12.36 10.55 40.84
C LYS A 1069 11.03 11.16 40.35
N GLN A 1070 10.68 12.35 40.80
CA GLN A 1070 9.43 13.03 40.47
C GLN A 1070 9.71 14.29 39.64
N GLN A 1071 8.70 14.74 38.89
CA GLN A 1071 8.69 15.99 38.15
C GLN A 1071 7.43 16.79 38.49
N LEU A 1072 7.55 18.11 38.36
CA LEU A 1072 6.42 19.03 38.44
C LEU A 1072 5.81 19.13 37.04
N ASP A 1073 4.55 18.73 36.92
CA ASP A 1073 3.78 18.73 35.69
C ASP A 1073 2.84 19.93 35.63
N ASN A 1074 2.75 20.52 34.44
CA ASN A 1074 1.91 21.68 34.10
C ASN A 1074 1.87 22.79 35.18
N PRO A 1075 3.02 23.42 35.54
CA PRO A 1075 3.02 24.51 36.49
C PRO A 1075 2.30 25.74 35.92
N ILE A 1076 1.33 26.27 36.67
CA ILE A 1076 0.46 27.37 36.23
C ILE A 1076 0.22 28.36 37.38
N GLU A 1077 0.04 29.63 37.07
CA GLU A 1077 -0.48 30.65 37.98
C GLU A 1077 -1.97 30.86 37.72
N ILE A 1078 -2.77 30.90 38.78
CA ILE A 1078 -4.22 31.03 38.70
C ILE A 1078 -4.66 32.25 39.47
N GLN A 1079 -5.49 33.09 38.85
CA GLN A 1079 -6.06 34.29 39.45
C GLN A 1079 -7.58 34.32 39.22
N LEU A 1080 -8.33 34.78 40.22
CA LEU A 1080 -9.76 35.05 40.09
C LEU A 1080 -9.94 36.52 39.76
N LEU A 1081 -10.58 36.82 38.63
CA LEU A 1081 -10.80 38.19 38.17
C LEU A 1081 -12.29 38.53 38.22
N LYS A 1082 -12.62 39.78 38.57
CA LYS A 1082 -13.94 40.38 38.36
C LYS A 1082 -13.74 41.77 37.77
N ASP A 1083 -14.40 42.05 36.65
CA ASP A 1083 -14.17 43.28 35.85
C ASP A 1083 -12.69 43.53 35.48
N GLY A 1084 -11.93 42.46 35.23
CA GLY A 1084 -10.51 42.53 34.88
C GLY A 1084 -9.56 42.89 36.04
N LYS A 1085 -10.04 42.88 37.30
CA LYS A 1085 -9.21 43.05 38.50
C LYS A 1085 -9.18 41.78 39.32
N GLU A 1086 -8.00 41.45 39.83
CA GLU A 1086 -7.81 40.33 40.74
C GLU A 1086 -8.57 40.53 42.06
N ILE A 1087 -9.31 39.50 42.45
CA ILE A 1087 -10.05 39.42 43.70
C ILE A 1087 -9.67 38.13 44.45
N ALA A 1088 -9.78 38.15 45.77
CA ALA A 1088 -9.58 36.95 46.58
C ALA A 1088 -10.75 35.97 46.40
N LEU A 1089 -10.49 34.68 46.63
CA LEU A 1089 -11.55 33.67 46.71
C LEU A 1089 -12.56 34.06 47.82
N PRO A 1090 -13.87 34.08 47.52
CA PRO A 1090 -14.89 34.48 48.49
C PRO A 1090 -15.06 33.44 49.60
N HIS A 1091 -14.98 32.15 49.24
CA HIS A 1091 -15.03 31.01 50.14
C HIS A 1091 -14.00 29.96 49.69
N LYS A 1092 -13.83 28.88 50.48
CA LYS A 1092 -13.06 27.73 50.04
C LYS A 1092 -13.67 27.13 48.78
N ALA A 1093 -12.83 26.70 47.86
CA ALA A 1093 -13.25 26.13 46.59
C ALA A 1093 -12.48 24.86 46.25
N GLU A 1094 -13.08 24.01 45.43
CA GLU A 1094 -12.45 22.85 44.80
C GLU A 1094 -11.80 23.30 43.48
N LEU A 1095 -10.48 23.19 43.40
CA LEU A 1095 -9.70 23.41 42.20
C LEU A 1095 -9.43 22.07 41.50
N GLN A 1096 -9.80 21.98 40.22
CA GLN A 1096 -9.54 20.82 39.37
C GLN A 1096 -8.49 21.18 38.32
N LEU A 1097 -7.39 20.42 38.33
CA LEU A 1097 -6.27 20.57 37.40
C LEU A 1097 -6.19 19.39 36.45
N PRO A 1098 -5.95 19.58 35.15
CA PRO A 1098 -5.81 18.48 34.21
C PRO A 1098 -4.56 17.65 34.51
N VAL A 1099 -4.72 16.33 34.48
CA VAL A 1099 -3.67 15.33 34.68
C VAL A 1099 -3.95 14.16 33.74
N SER A 1100 -2.91 13.56 33.15
CA SER A 1100 -3.06 12.41 32.24
C SER A 1100 -3.96 11.31 32.82
N GLU A 1101 -4.90 10.80 32.01
CA GLU A 1101 -5.89 9.78 32.39
C GLU A 1101 -5.27 8.47 32.92
N LYS A 1102 -4.00 8.19 32.62
CA LYS A 1102 -3.24 7.07 33.22
C LYS A 1102 -3.10 7.14 34.75
N TYR A 1103 -3.40 8.30 35.33
CA TYR A 1103 -3.45 8.50 36.77
C TYR A 1103 -4.86 8.37 37.35
N ASN A 1104 -5.92 8.16 36.56
CA ASN A 1104 -7.28 7.95 37.04
C ASN A 1104 -7.33 6.88 38.15
N GLY A 1105 -8.00 7.20 39.25
CA GLY A 1105 -8.09 6.37 40.44
C GLY A 1105 -6.89 6.47 41.41
N LYS A 1106 -5.77 7.11 41.03
CA LYS A 1106 -4.59 7.31 41.88
C LYS A 1106 -4.67 8.60 42.70
N GLU A 1107 -4.02 8.60 43.86
CA GLU A 1107 -3.79 9.81 44.67
C GLU A 1107 -2.49 10.46 44.21
N VAL A 1108 -2.56 11.74 43.83
CA VAL A 1108 -1.40 12.55 43.43
C VAL A 1108 -1.27 13.78 44.34
N VAL A 1109 -0.07 14.35 44.38
CA VAL A 1109 0.20 15.56 45.16
C VAL A 1109 0.17 16.76 44.23
N VAL A 1110 -0.57 17.80 44.59
CA VAL A 1110 -0.53 19.12 43.96
C VAL A 1110 0.25 20.06 44.87
N LEU A 1111 1.27 20.73 44.33
CA LEU A 1111 1.97 21.79 45.02
C LEU A 1111 1.28 23.12 44.76
N SER A 1112 1.17 23.95 45.79
CA SER A 1112 0.71 25.33 45.75
C SER A 1112 1.80 26.22 46.33
N CYS A 1113 2.17 27.30 45.65
CA CYS A 1113 3.21 28.24 46.05
C CYS A 1113 2.62 29.65 46.13
N ASP A 1114 2.59 30.19 47.35
CA ASP A 1114 2.07 31.53 47.64
C ASP A 1114 3.14 32.30 48.46
N ASN A 1115 3.67 33.38 47.89
CA ASN A 1115 4.65 34.27 48.55
C ASN A 1115 5.80 33.52 49.24
N GLU A 1116 6.51 32.68 48.48
CA GLU A 1116 7.62 31.83 48.92
C GLU A 1116 7.26 30.63 49.83
N ASN A 1117 5.98 30.41 50.13
CA ASN A 1117 5.52 29.28 50.95
C ASN A 1117 4.90 28.18 50.07
N VAL A 1118 5.52 26.99 50.06
CA VAL A 1118 5.04 25.82 49.29
C VAL A 1118 4.22 24.88 50.18
N LYS A 1119 2.97 24.61 49.78
CA LYS A 1119 2.06 23.65 50.42
C LYS A 1119 1.85 22.42 49.54
N LYS A 1120 1.69 21.25 50.18
CA LYS A 1120 1.37 19.97 49.53
C LYS A 1120 -0.10 19.64 49.75
N LEU A 1121 -0.89 19.67 48.68
CA LEU A 1121 -2.29 19.27 48.64
C LEU A 1121 -2.38 17.86 48.06
N LYS A 1122 -3.27 17.03 48.61
CA LYS A 1122 -3.49 15.67 48.11
C LYS A 1122 -4.83 15.65 47.37
N GLY A 1123 -4.83 15.14 46.15
CA GLY A 1123 -6.04 14.99 45.35
C GLY A 1123 -6.09 13.62 44.70
N LYS A 1124 -7.31 13.11 44.49
CA LYS A 1124 -7.54 11.89 43.73
C LYS A 1124 -7.84 12.25 42.29
N VAL A 1125 -7.24 11.54 41.35
CA VAL A 1125 -7.48 11.78 39.92
C VAL A 1125 -8.73 11.03 39.49
N LYS A 1126 -9.65 11.72 38.81
CA LYS A 1126 -10.85 11.16 38.20
C LYS A 1126 -11.09 11.86 36.86
N ASP A 1127 -11.41 11.10 35.83
CA ASP A 1127 -11.76 11.59 34.49
C ASP A 1127 -10.73 12.59 33.92
N GLY A 1128 -9.43 12.35 34.18
CA GLY A 1128 -8.33 13.20 33.70
C GLY A 1128 -8.09 14.49 34.52
N PHE A 1129 -8.68 14.62 35.70
CA PHE A 1129 -8.49 15.79 36.58
C PHE A 1129 -8.12 15.39 38.00
N VAL A 1130 -7.21 16.13 38.64
CA VAL A 1130 -7.00 16.08 40.08
C VAL A 1130 -7.77 17.20 40.77
N SER A 1131 -8.60 16.83 41.75
CA SER A 1131 -9.33 17.78 42.59
C SER A 1131 -8.62 18.05 43.91
N VAL A 1132 -8.45 19.32 44.29
CA VAL A 1132 -7.92 19.75 45.59
C VAL A 1132 -8.69 20.94 46.16
N GLU A 1133 -8.91 20.95 47.49
CA GLU A 1133 -9.52 22.10 48.18
C GLU A 1133 -8.48 23.23 48.36
N VAL A 1134 -8.85 24.46 48.00
CA VAL A 1134 -7.99 25.65 48.07
C VAL A 1134 -8.69 26.79 48.82
N GLU A 1135 -7.89 27.56 49.57
CA GLU A 1135 -8.32 28.77 50.31
C GLU A 1135 -7.85 30.07 49.63
N SER A 1136 -6.88 29.98 48.72
CA SER A 1136 -6.39 31.05 47.85
C SER A 1136 -5.95 30.48 46.50
N LEU A 1137 -5.98 31.30 45.45
CA LEU A 1137 -5.39 30.98 44.15
C LEU A 1137 -4.01 31.64 44.04
N ASN A 1138 -3.07 30.93 43.41
CA ASN A 1138 -1.65 31.27 43.31
C ASN A 1138 -1.00 30.36 42.24
N SER A 1139 0.28 30.03 42.39
CA SER A 1139 1.01 29.11 41.52
C SER A 1139 0.80 27.66 41.94
N PHE A 1140 0.33 26.80 41.03
CA PHE A 1140 0.10 25.38 41.26
C PHE A 1140 0.89 24.49 40.30
N GLY A 1141 1.16 23.24 40.68
CA GLY A 1141 1.69 22.22 39.78
C GLY A 1141 1.53 20.80 40.34
N THR A 1142 1.32 19.81 39.47
CA THR A 1142 1.05 18.42 39.89
C THR A 1142 2.34 17.62 39.96
N VAL A 1143 2.58 16.89 41.05
CA VAL A 1143 3.77 16.05 41.21
C VAL A 1143 3.51 14.66 40.63
N LEU A 1144 4.23 14.34 39.55
CA LEU A 1144 4.14 13.04 38.86
C LEU A 1144 5.50 12.34 38.87
N ASP A 1145 5.53 11.02 38.65
CA ASP A 1145 6.78 10.28 38.52
C ASP A 1145 7.46 10.59 37.17
N LYS A 1146 8.80 10.75 37.18
CA LYS A 1146 9.58 10.91 35.96
C LYS A 1146 9.52 9.62 35.14
N ALA A 1147 9.20 9.75 33.86
CA ALA A 1147 9.40 8.66 32.91
C ALA A 1147 10.87 8.23 32.93
N VAL A 1148 11.12 6.91 33.01
CA VAL A 1148 12.48 6.36 33.02
C VAL A 1148 13.06 6.51 31.61
N SER A 1149 13.88 7.53 31.39
CA SER A 1149 14.65 7.64 30.15
C SER A 1149 15.94 6.83 30.29
N SER A 1150 16.11 5.81 29.45
CA SER A 1150 17.41 5.18 29.20
C SER A 1150 18.43 6.26 28.80
N GLY A 1151 19.45 6.44 29.65
CA GLY A 1151 20.38 7.55 29.54
C GLY A 1151 21.36 7.40 28.37
N VAL A 1152 21.51 8.48 27.62
CA VAL A 1152 22.74 8.83 26.90
C VAL A 1152 23.06 10.29 27.22
N ASP A 1153 24.30 10.55 27.62
CA ASP A 1153 24.79 11.80 28.18
C ASP A 1153 24.64 13.03 27.25
N LYS A 1154 24.22 14.16 27.84
CA LYS A 1154 24.13 15.47 27.18
C LYS A 1154 25.50 16.16 27.11
N VAL A 1155 25.93 16.54 25.91
CA VAL A 1155 26.89 17.64 25.68
C VAL A 1155 26.13 18.97 25.53
N LYS A 1156 26.67 20.03 26.14
CA LYS A 1156 26.06 21.36 26.28
C LYS A 1156 25.84 22.09 24.95
N THR A 1157 24.63 22.61 24.75
CA THR A 1157 24.28 23.65 23.76
C THR A 1157 24.41 25.06 24.37
N GLY A 1158 24.84 26.04 23.57
CA GLY A 1158 24.78 27.46 23.90
C GLY A 1158 23.67 28.18 23.11
N ASP A 1159 22.82 28.88 23.85
CA ASP A 1159 21.92 30.04 23.58
C ASP A 1159 21.47 30.36 22.14
N GLU A 1160 20.16 30.22 21.84
CA GLU A 1160 19.04 31.21 21.90
C GLU A 1160 19.12 32.30 20.80
N THR A 1161 18.20 32.39 19.81
CA THR A 1161 16.90 33.13 19.83
C THR A 1161 16.14 32.95 18.48
N PRO A 1162 14.79 32.90 18.41
CA PRO A 1162 14.05 32.82 17.13
C PRO A 1162 13.65 34.19 16.54
N LEU A 1163 13.67 34.30 15.22
CA LEU A 1163 13.43 35.52 14.43
C LEU A 1163 12.14 35.35 13.59
N VAL A 1164 11.14 36.22 13.74
CA VAL A 1164 9.94 36.23 12.88
C VAL A 1164 10.19 37.11 11.66
N MET A 1165 10.15 36.53 10.45
CA MET A 1165 10.15 37.24 9.16
C MET A 1165 8.79 37.14 8.48
N LEU A 1166 8.22 38.27 8.05
CA LEU A 1166 7.19 38.29 7.00
C LEU A 1166 7.89 38.48 5.65
N SER A 1167 7.69 37.55 4.72
CA SER A 1167 8.17 37.64 3.34
C SER A 1167 6.97 37.86 2.41
N VAL A 1168 7.15 38.75 1.44
CA VAL A 1168 6.24 38.87 0.29
C VAL A 1168 7.07 38.54 -0.93
N MET A 1169 6.66 37.50 -1.66
CA MET A 1169 7.34 37.01 -2.85
C MET A 1169 6.59 37.46 -4.09
N PHE A 1170 7.31 37.99 -5.07
CA PHE A 1170 6.81 38.12 -6.44
C PHE A 1170 7.91 37.73 -7.42
N VAL A 1171 7.50 37.13 -8.53
CA VAL A 1171 8.38 36.61 -9.58
C VAL A 1171 8.33 37.54 -10.78
N VAL A 1172 9.49 38.01 -11.23
CA VAL A 1172 9.66 38.67 -12.52
C VAL A 1172 10.85 38.01 -13.21
N GLY A 1173 10.61 37.39 -14.37
CA GLY A 1173 11.66 36.79 -15.19
C GLY A 1173 12.43 35.66 -14.51
N GLY A 1174 11.72 34.71 -13.87
CA GLY A 1174 12.32 33.47 -13.33
C GLY A 1174 13.25 33.63 -12.13
N THR A 1175 13.44 34.86 -11.62
CA THR A 1175 14.21 35.11 -10.40
C THR A 1175 13.27 35.51 -9.27
N LEU A 1176 13.31 34.76 -8.17
CA LEU A 1176 12.54 35.05 -6.96
C LEU A 1176 13.19 36.21 -6.21
N PHE A 1177 12.52 37.37 -6.16
CA PHE A 1177 12.96 38.48 -5.33
C PHE A 1177 12.31 38.38 -3.94
N VAL A 1178 13.13 38.09 -2.92
CA VAL A 1178 12.70 38.14 -1.52
C VAL A 1178 13.10 39.50 -0.94
N VAL A 1179 12.12 40.40 -0.77
CA VAL A 1179 12.35 41.70 -0.11
C VAL A 1179 12.11 41.54 1.39
N LEU A 1180 13.20 41.49 2.16
CA LEU A 1180 13.15 41.48 3.62
C LEU A 1180 13.05 42.91 4.18
N LYS A 1181 11.84 43.33 4.58
CA LYS A 1181 11.62 44.65 5.18
C LYS A 1181 11.69 44.55 6.71
N ARG A 1182 12.80 45.00 7.31
CA ARG A 1182 12.90 45.26 8.76
C ARG A 1182 11.95 46.39 9.16
N LYS A 1183 10.84 46.09 9.84
CA LYS A 1183 10.05 47.11 10.56
C LYS A 1183 10.72 47.35 11.92
N LYS A 1184 11.39 48.50 12.09
CA LYS A 1184 11.57 49.10 13.42
C LYS A 1184 10.21 49.66 13.83
N LYS A 1185 9.61 49.18 14.93
CA LYS A 1185 8.50 49.89 15.58
C LYS A 1185 9.07 51.10 16.32
N ALA A 1186 8.49 52.27 16.07
CA ALA A 1186 8.05 53.13 17.15
C ALA A 1186 6.60 52.72 17.46
#